data_AF-A0A536TBC5-F1
#
_entry.id   AF-A0A536TBC5-F1
#
_cell.length_a   1.000
_cell.length_b   1.000
_cell.length_c   1.000
_cell.angle_alpha   90.00
_cell.angle_beta   90.00
_cell.angle_gamma   90.00
#
_symmetry.space_group_name_H-M   'P 1'
#
loop_
_entity.id
_entity.type
_entity.pdbx_description
1 polymer ?
#
loop_
_entity_poly.entity_id
_entity_poly.type
_entity_poly.pdbx_seq_one_letter_code
_entity_poly.pdbx_strand_id
1 'polypeptide(L)'
;MAEISIVGKYEVRREIGRGAMGVVYEAFDPLIKRVVALKTIRAEQLAAEESSTVIARFRREAQAAGRLSHPNIVPIYDFGEDAGVWYIAMEYVKGRELKEAFDANERFATADIVRIMSQILEALEYSHRQGVVHRDIKPANVFLLADGTVKVADFGIAHVEASNLTQVGMVLGTPSYMSPEQIMGLPVDGRTDLFSAGVILYQFLTGERPFAGSATTTMQKVLKEDPMPPSILNVLAPAGMDAVVRKALAKRPEERFQSAAEFAAAIRAAAPAPTPLGSDATLITTADPTLIARAVAAPGNKNAVFTADVPPASPPPVPPAQSAPGAGPSAKNSRTAALAFVAIAALLAIGAAAWFAYQRLEGGGTIAQLPPPQQTASAPAQLPAPAPAGMTSSSKLEPGTMLISAVGLIDPSDPRYSADKSLLQSDLRADSRSQLVGKALALFVDTKSLAKNYDVLKDRLLAKSGSFINTVVREDEPRVGKDGLMHMTTQAVVNVKAVQKSLNQMSRDERVELIRVNGDPKISVRISVRDVDQPDAPSQPSPVAENLLKERIKSFGFRTWSEGAPGADDPKKLADFQVLGEAKIKRLSMRLEASGVTVTKYALTSWTVKGIDRETGEEIYYNTALPKGVGSWASEEEALRAIGAKIADEFSREFFLEHANVTGQKVTLIVQGMPDRAAEDILARELVGLPEVITASPRAPASPRIYDLQVAGSGAPGDLVASAVLGPLNGKLGQACFSLGSVSGDQVSIVLDSRCADPAVISRLETNPPAGLYGAPASRQKSVVKNPETLKKLMI
;
A
#
# COMPACT_ATOMS: atom_id res chain seq x y z
N MET A 1 -0.47 -19.21 -27.11
CA MET A 1 -1.69 -19.89 -26.60
C MET A 1 -2.68 -19.94 -27.75
N ALA A 2 -3.47 -21.01 -27.89
CA ALA A 2 -4.52 -21.04 -28.91
C ALA A 2 -5.63 -20.06 -28.53
N GLU A 3 -6.08 -19.24 -29.48
CA GLU A 3 -7.24 -18.36 -29.29
C GLU A 3 -8.51 -19.22 -29.24
N ILE A 4 -9.26 -19.11 -28.14
CA ILE A 4 -10.56 -19.75 -28.01
C ILE A 4 -11.55 -18.91 -28.82
N SER A 5 -11.98 -19.40 -29.99
CA SER A 5 -12.90 -18.69 -30.87
C SER A 5 -14.38 -18.95 -30.55
N ILE A 6 -14.70 -20.12 -30.02
CA ILE A 6 -16.07 -20.53 -29.66
C ILE A 6 -16.03 -21.29 -28.33
N VAL A 7 -17.05 -21.09 -27.48
CA VAL A 7 -17.31 -21.88 -26.27
C VAL A 7 -18.81 -22.20 -26.21
N GLY A 8 -19.16 -23.48 -26.30
CA GLY A 8 -20.54 -23.93 -26.44
C GLY A 8 -21.15 -23.39 -27.74
N LYS A 9 -22.20 -22.57 -27.62
CA LYS A 9 -22.79 -21.85 -28.76
C LYS A 9 -22.24 -20.43 -28.97
N TYR A 10 -21.36 -19.96 -28.09
CA TYR A 10 -21.00 -18.54 -28.02
C TYR A 10 -19.72 -18.24 -28.80
N GLU A 11 -19.80 -17.29 -29.74
CA GLU A 11 -18.65 -16.78 -30.49
C GLU A 11 -17.88 -15.79 -29.61
N VAL A 12 -16.66 -16.14 -29.22
CA VAL A 12 -15.80 -15.30 -28.37
C VAL A 12 -15.22 -14.16 -29.21
N ARG A 13 -15.40 -12.91 -28.74
CA ARG A 13 -14.91 -11.71 -29.45
C ARG A 13 -13.61 -11.17 -28.88
N ARG A 14 -13.56 -11.01 -27.56
CA ARG A 14 -12.40 -10.48 -26.82
C ARG A 14 -12.49 -10.81 -25.35
N GLU A 15 -11.35 -10.85 -24.69
CA GLU A 15 -11.27 -10.86 -23.23
C GLU A 15 -11.72 -9.50 -22.68
N ILE A 16 -12.52 -9.51 -21.61
CA ILE A 16 -12.97 -8.31 -20.88
C ILE A 16 -12.53 -8.30 -19.42
N GLY A 17 -12.11 -9.43 -18.88
CA GLY A 17 -11.52 -9.51 -17.55
C GLY A 17 -10.94 -10.87 -17.25
N ARG A 18 -9.98 -10.93 -16.32
CA ARG A 18 -9.34 -12.17 -15.87
C ARG A 18 -9.29 -12.19 -14.35
N GLY A 19 -9.97 -13.17 -13.76
CA GLY A 19 -9.98 -13.41 -12.33
C GLY A 19 -9.12 -14.62 -11.96
N ALA A 20 -9.00 -14.88 -10.66
CA ALA A 20 -8.17 -15.99 -10.17
C ALA A 20 -8.76 -17.38 -10.48
N MET A 21 -10.08 -17.47 -10.69
CA MET A 21 -10.77 -18.72 -11.03
C MET A 21 -11.03 -18.90 -12.54
N GLY A 22 -10.75 -17.90 -13.39
CA GLY A 22 -11.18 -17.97 -14.79
C GLY A 22 -11.13 -16.66 -15.59
N VAL A 23 -11.50 -16.76 -16.87
CA VAL A 23 -11.48 -15.63 -17.82
C VAL A 23 -12.90 -15.25 -18.23
N VAL A 24 -13.19 -13.94 -18.28
CA VAL A 24 -14.45 -13.39 -18.75
C VAL A 24 -14.25 -12.79 -20.15
N TYR A 25 -15.09 -13.20 -21.08
CA TYR A 25 -15.08 -12.74 -22.47
C TYR A 25 -16.34 -11.93 -22.80
N GLU A 26 -16.21 -10.95 -23.70
CA GLU A 26 -17.35 -10.51 -24.51
C GLU A 26 -17.56 -11.59 -25.58
N ALA A 27 -18.77 -12.15 -25.64
CA ALA A 27 -19.13 -13.14 -26.63
C ALA A 27 -20.49 -12.82 -27.28
N PHE A 28 -20.75 -13.42 -28.44
CA PHE A 28 -22.00 -13.29 -29.17
C PHE A 28 -22.76 -14.61 -29.14
N ASP A 29 -24.07 -14.53 -28.87
CA ASP A 29 -25.04 -15.61 -29.00
C ASP A 29 -25.60 -15.56 -30.43
N PRO A 30 -25.16 -16.41 -31.37
CA PRO A 30 -25.59 -16.34 -32.78
C PRO A 30 -27.05 -16.78 -32.97
N LEU A 31 -27.59 -17.57 -32.04
CA LEU A 31 -28.97 -18.07 -32.10
C LEU A 31 -29.97 -16.97 -31.71
N ILE A 32 -29.70 -16.24 -30.62
CA ILE A 32 -30.56 -15.16 -30.10
C ILE A 32 -30.11 -13.77 -30.62
N LYS A 33 -28.95 -13.69 -31.28
CA LYS A 33 -28.32 -12.48 -31.86
C LYS A 33 -28.08 -11.37 -30.83
N ARG A 34 -27.48 -11.72 -29.68
CA ARG A 34 -27.16 -10.78 -28.59
C ARG A 34 -25.72 -10.91 -28.11
N VAL A 35 -25.20 -9.84 -27.51
CA VAL A 35 -23.91 -9.85 -26.82
C VAL A 35 -24.12 -10.31 -25.36
N VAL A 36 -23.22 -11.15 -24.87
CA VAL A 36 -23.21 -11.69 -23.51
C VAL A 36 -21.81 -11.53 -22.90
N ALA A 37 -21.74 -11.47 -21.57
CA ALA A 37 -20.49 -11.73 -20.86
C ALA A 37 -20.41 -13.25 -20.60
N LEU A 38 -19.27 -13.86 -20.92
CA LEU A 38 -19.06 -15.30 -20.81
C LEU A 38 -17.89 -15.58 -19.87
N LYS A 39 -18.20 -16.01 -18.65
CA LYS A 39 -17.21 -16.36 -17.62
C LYS A 39 -16.86 -17.84 -17.74
N THR A 40 -15.58 -18.17 -17.90
CA THR A 40 -15.07 -19.51 -18.21
C THR A 40 -14.10 -20.02 -17.16
N ILE A 41 -14.15 -21.32 -16.84
CA ILE A 41 -13.26 -22.01 -15.91
C ILE A 41 -12.70 -23.26 -16.59
N ARG A 42 -11.38 -23.47 -16.52
CA ARG A 42 -10.70 -24.67 -17.05
C ARG A 42 -10.44 -25.66 -15.92
N ALA A 43 -10.98 -26.88 -16.06
CA ALA A 43 -10.76 -27.95 -15.08
C ALA A 43 -9.26 -28.34 -14.93
N GLU A 44 -8.48 -28.15 -15.99
CA GLU A 44 -7.04 -28.44 -16.10
C GLU A 44 -6.15 -27.60 -15.16
N GLN A 45 -6.67 -26.47 -14.66
CA GLN A 45 -5.93 -25.56 -13.76
C GLN A 45 -6.16 -25.88 -12.27
N LEU A 46 -7.01 -26.86 -11.96
CA LEU A 46 -7.30 -27.34 -10.62
C LEU A 46 -6.57 -28.66 -10.37
N ALA A 47 -6.17 -28.92 -9.13
CA ALA A 47 -5.54 -30.19 -8.77
C ALA A 47 -6.53 -31.36 -8.99
N ALA A 48 -6.05 -32.48 -9.53
CA ALA A 48 -6.89 -33.59 -10.01
C ALA A 48 -7.86 -34.15 -8.93
N GLU A 49 -7.48 -34.08 -7.66
CA GLU A 49 -8.30 -34.54 -6.52
C GLU A 49 -9.37 -33.50 -6.10
N GLU A 50 -9.12 -32.20 -6.30
CA GLU A 50 -10.04 -31.13 -5.92
C GLU A 50 -11.12 -30.87 -6.98
N SER A 51 -10.78 -31.00 -8.27
CA SER A 51 -11.60 -30.56 -9.42
C SER A 51 -13.07 -30.98 -9.37
N SER A 52 -13.37 -32.22 -8.97
CA SER A 52 -14.74 -32.74 -8.94
C SER A 52 -15.63 -32.01 -7.91
N THR A 53 -15.08 -31.65 -6.75
CA THR A 53 -15.81 -30.96 -5.68
C THR A 53 -16.02 -29.48 -6.00
N VAL A 54 -15.04 -28.86 -6.67
CA VAL A 54 -15.10 -27.49 -7.16
C VAL A 54 -16.19 -27.33 -8.21
N ILE A 55 -16.20 -28.20 -9.24
CA ILE A 55 -17.19 -28.18 -10.33
C ILE A 55 -18.61 -28.42 -9.79
N ALA A 56 -18.78 -29.36 -8.86
CA ALA A 56 -20.08 -29.63 -8.24
C ALA A 56 -20.64 -28.42 -7.46
N ARG A 57 -19.77 -27.67 -6.77
CA ARG A 57 -20.16 -26.42 -6.09
C ARG A 57 -20.49 -25.31 -7.09
N PHE A 58 -19.62 -25.07 -8.06
CA PHE A 58 -19.80 -24.07 -9.12
C PHE A 58 -21.13 -24.25 -9.87
N ARG A 59 -21.49 -25.51 -10.21
CA ARG A 59 -22.79 -25.86 -10.79
C ARG A 59 -23.96 -25.51 -9.88
N ARG A 60 -23.87 -25.82 -8.58
CA ARG A 60 -24.92 -25.52 -7.60
C ARG A 60 -25.11 -24.01 -7.41
N GLU A 61 -24.01 -23.27 -7.41
CA GLU A 61 -23.98 -21.81 -7.28
C GLU A 61 -24.56 -21.12 -8.53
N ALA A 62 -24.15 -21.52 -9.74
CA ALA A 62 -24.75 -21.07 -10.99
C ALA A 62 -26.26 -21.35 -11.08
N GLN A 63 -26.71 -22.53 -10.62
CA GLN A 63 -28.13 -22.90 -10.56
C GLN A 63 -28.94 -22.13 -9.51
N ALA A 64 -28.30 -21.62 -8.46
CA ALA A 64 -28.94 -20.77 -7.46
C ALA A 64 -29.06 -19.33 -7.97
N ALA A 65 -27.96 -18.77 -8.50
CA ALA A 65 -27.92 -17.43 -9.06
C ALA A 65 -28.81 -17.29 -10.32
N GLY A 66 -28.91 -18.33 -11.15
CA GLY A 66 -29.78 -18.34 -12.34
C GLY A 66 -31.29 -18.31 -12.05
N ARG A 67 -31.72 -18.39 -10.78
CA ARG A 67 -33.11 -18.17 -10.36
C ARG A 67 -33.40 -16.72 -10.02
N LEU A 68 -32.36 -15.88 -9.90
CA LEU A 68 -32.52 -14.49 -9.48
C LEU A 68 -32.94 -13.62 -10.66
N SER A 69 -34.14 -13.04 -10.58
CA SER A 69 -34.67 -12.12 -11.58
C SER A 69 -35.06 -10.81 -10.90
N HIS A 70 -34.16 -9.83 -10.96
CA HIS A 70 -34.32 -8.52 -10.33
C HIS A 70 -33.60 -7.46 -11.18
N PRO A 71 -34.15 -6.24 -11.36
CA PRO A 71 -33.51 -5.21 -12.20
C PRO A 71 -32.07 -4.89 -11.79
N ASN A 72 -31.81 -4.89 -10.48
CA ASN A 72 -30.50 -4.60 -9.89
C ASN A 72 -29.56 -5.82 -9.75
N ILE A 73 -29.90 -6.95 -10.35
CA ILE A 73 -29.04 -8.15 -10.42
C ILE A 73 -28.66 -8.39 -11.88
N VAL A 74 -27.41 -8.80 -12.13
CA VAL A 74 -26.99 -9.27 -13.46
C VAL A 74 -27.59 -10.66 -13.71
N PRO A 75 -28.52 -10.83 -14.65
CA PRO A 75 -29.16 -12.11 -14.92
C PRO A 75 -28.19 -13.06 -15.61
N ILE A 76 -28.24 -14.32 -15.19
CA ILE A 76 -27.56 -15.44 -15.86
C ILE A 76 -28.53 -16.02 -16.88
N TYR A 77 -28.03 -16.22 -18.10
CA TYR A 77 -28.81 -16.74 -19.22
C TYR A 77 -28.58 -18.22 -19.50
N ASP A 78 -27.36 -18.71 -19.23
CA ASP A 78 -26.96 -20.08 -19.58
C ASP A 78 -25.79 -20.54 -18.71
N PHE A 79 -25.68 -21.86 -18.53
CA PHE A 79 -24.59 -22.53 -17.83
C PHE A 79 -24.35 -23.89 -18.48
N GLY A 80 -23.09 -24.17 -18.83
CA GLY A 80 -22.73 -25.42 -19.50
C GLY A 80 -21.25 -25.78 -19.38
N GLU A 81 -20.91 -26.85 -20.08
CA GLU A 81 -19.55 -27.35 -20.28
C GLU A 81 -19.36 -27.58 -21.78
N ASP A 82 -18.23 -27.15 -22.32
CA ASP A 82 -17.82 -27.46 -23.68
C ASP A 82 -16.32 -27.74 -23.71
N ALA A 83 -15.92 -28.86 -24.33
CA ALA A 83 -14.53 -29.33 -24.40
C ALA A 83 -13.74 -29.26 -23.08
N GLY A 84 -14.38 -29.54 -21.93
CA GLY A 84 -13.76 -29.47 -20.59
C GLY A 84 -13.64 -28.05 -19.99
N VAL A 85 -14.18 -27.05 -20.68
CA VAL A 85 -14.31 -25.66 -20.22
C VAL A 85 -15.73 -25.43 -19.73
N TRP A 86 -15.86 -25.15 -18.43
CA TRP A 86 -17.14 -24.77 -17.82
C TRP A 86 -17.40 -23.29 -18.06
N TYR A 87 -18.64 -22.92 -18.39
CA TYR A 87 -19.01 -21.54 -18.69
C TYR A 87 -20.33 -21.10 -18.04
N ILE A 88 -20.40 -19.81 -17.71
CA ILE A 88 -21.64 -19.08 -17.35
C ILE A 88 -21.79 -17.93 -18.34
N ALA A 89 -22.92 -17.87 -19.04
CA ALA A 89 -23.30 -16.74 -19.89
C ALA A 89 -24.26 -15.82 -19.13
N MET A 90 -23.96 -14.53 -19.07
CA MET A 90 -24.71 -13.52 -18.32
C MET A 90 -24.88 -12.22 -19.13
N GLU A 91 -25.70 -11.29 -18.64
CA GLU A 91 -25.88 -9.97 -19.29
C GLU A 91 -24.53 -9.25 -19.47
N TYR A 92 -24.26 -8.78 -20.69
CA TYR A 92 -23.15 -7.87 -20.95
C TYR A 92 -23.55 -6.45 -20.51
N VAL A 93 -23.21 -6.09 -19.27
CA VAL A 93 -23.57 -4.80 -18.68
C VAL A 93 -22.76 -3.67 -19.32
N LYS A 94 -23.44 -2.69 -19.91
CA LYS A 94 -22.83 -1.45 -20.44
C LYS A 94 -22.87 -0.34 -19.39
N GLY A 95 -21.99 -0.46 -18.40
CA GLY A 95 -21.79 0.53 -17.33
C GLY A 95 -20.33 0.54 -16.86
N ARG A 96 -19.99 1.44 -15.94
CA ARG A 96 -18.69 1.46 -15.26
C ARG A 96 -18.77 0.72 -13.93
N GLU A 97 -17.68 0.09 -13.49
CA GLU A 97 -17.63 -0.46 -12.14
C GLU A 97 -17.64 0.68 -11.10
N LEU A 98 -18.26 0.47 -9.94
CA LEU A 98 -18.15 1.38 -8.80
C LEU A 98 -16.69 1.48 -8.32
N LYS A 99 -15.89 0.43 -8.53
CA LYS A 99 -14.44 0.43 -8.32
C LYS A 99 -13.75 1.56 -9.10
N GLU A 100 -14.07 1.73 -10.38
CA GLU A 100 -13.45 2.78 -11.22
C GLU A 100 -13.75 4.18 -10.66
N ALA A 101 -14.97 4.42 -10.19
CA ALA A 101 -15.34 5.70 -9.60
C ALA A 101 -14.60 5.99 -8.28
N PHE A 102 -14.38 4.97 -7.44
CA PHE A 102 -13.57 5.11 -6.24
C PHE A 102 -12.07 5.25 -6.54
N ASP A 103 -11.53 4.54 -7.53
CA ASP A 103 -10.13 4.69 -7.96
C ASP A 103 -9.86 6.07 -8.57
N ALA A 104 -10.85 6.66 -9.26
CA ALA A 104 -10.84 8.05 -9.73
C ALA A 104 -11.05 9.09 -8.61
N ASN A 105 -11.19 8.65 -7.35
CA ASN A 105 -11.46 9.48 -6.18
C ASN A 105 -12.73 10.37 -6.33
N GLU A 106 -13.72 9.89 -7.07
CA GLU A 106 -14.98 10.62 -7.32
C GLU A 106 -15.72 10.90 -6.01
N ARG A 107 -16.42 12.04 -5.94
CA ARG A 107 -17.26 12.41 -4.80
C ARG A 107 -18.72 12.42 -5.22
N PHE A 108 -19.53 11.65 -4.51
CA PHE A 108 -20.96 11.49 -4.75
C PHE A 108 -21.76 12.42 -3.84
N ALA A 109 -22.84 13.00 -4.36
CA ALA A 109 -23.80 13.71 -3.52
C ALA A 109 -24.53 12.73 -2.61
N THR A 110 -24.94 13.16 -1.40
CA THR A 110 -25.64 12.31 -0.43
C THR A 110 -26.89 11.64 -1.03
N ALA A 111 -27.61 12.33 -1.92
CA ALA A 111 -28.77 11.77 -2.62
C ALA A 111 -28.38 10.58 -3.53
N ASP A 112 -27.24 10.66 -4.23
CA ASP A 112 -26.73 9.56 -5.06
C ASP A 112 -26.21 8.40 -4.22
N ILE A 113 -25.54 8.67 -3.10
CA ILE A 113 -25.11 7.65 -2.14
C ILE A 113 -26.32 6.86 -1.64
N VAL A 114 -27.38 7.55 -1.20
CA VAL A 114 -28.64 6.94 -0.73
C VAL A 114 -29.31 6.13 -1.85
N ARG A 115 -29.37 6.67 -3.08
CA ARG A 115 -29.97 6.00 -4.26
C ARG A 115 -29.19 4.74 -4.67
N ILE A 116 -27.86 4.80 -4.71
CA ILE A 116 -27.02 3.67 -5.09
C ILE A 116 -27.07 2.58 -4.01
N MET A 117 -26.91 2.95 -2.74
CA MET A 117 -26.99 2.00 -1.63
C MET A 117 -28.37 1.35 -1.50
N SER A 118 -29.46 2.08 -1.78
CA SER A 118 -30.81 1.50 -1.80
C SER A 118 -30.92 0.39 -2.86
N GLN A 119 -30.47 0.63 -4.08
CA GLN A 119 -30.51 -0.38 -5.16
C GLN A 119 -29.63 -1.61 -4.88
N ILE A 120 -28.45 -1.43 -4.25
CA ILE A 120 -27.60 -2.54 -3.81
C ILE A 120 -28.33 -3.37 -2.73
N LEU A 121 -28.94 -2.72 -1.75
CA LEU A 121 -29.66 -3.38 -0.66
C LEU A 121 -30.97 -4.04 -1.14
N GLU A 122 -31.64 -3.49 -2.15
CA GLU A 122 -32.81 -4.10 -2.79
C GLU A 122 -32.43 -5.40 -3.52
N ALA A 123 -31.29 -5.43 -4.21
CA ALA A 123 -30.74 -6.65 -4.81
C ALA A 123 -30.43 -7.74 -3.74
N LEU A 124 -29.79 -7.34 -2.63
CA LEU A 124 -29.47 -8.25 -1.51
C LEU A 124 -30.73 -8.75 -0.80
N GLU A 125 -31.70 -7.88 -0.52
CA GLU A 125 -33.00 -8.26 0.08
C GLU A 125 -33.74 -9.27 -0.80
N TYR A 126 -33.69 -9.09 -2.12
CA TYR A 126 -34.25 -10.06 -3.06
C TYR A 126 -33.49 -11.41 -3.02
N SER A 127 -32.16 -11.41 -3.09
CA SER A 127 -31.38 -12.67 -3.12
C SER A 127 -31.50 -13.44 -1.80
N HIS A 128 -31.45 -12.76 -0.66
CA HIS A 128 -31.56 -13.37 0.67
C HIS A 128 -32.92 -14.05 0.86
N ARG A 129 -34.02 -13.44 0.38
CA ARG A 129 -35.36 -14.06 0.39
C ARG A 129 -35.48 -15.29 -0.53
N GLN A 130 -34.63 -15.39 -1.56
CA GLN A 130 -34.49 -16.59 -2.40
C GLN A 130 -33.50 -17.61 -1.82
N GLY A 131 -32.94 -17.38 -0.63
CA GLY A 131 -31.96 -18.25 0.01
C GLY A 131 -30.55 -18.14 -0.57
N VAL A 132 -30.24 -17.08 -1.33
CA VAL A 132 -28.95 -16.87 -1.99
C VAL A 132 -28.19 -15.73 -1.32
N VAL A 133 -27.07 -16.07 -0.66
CA VAL A 133 -26.11 -15.13 -0.06
C VAL A 133 -24.97 -14.88 -1.05
N HIS A 134 -24.57 -13.62 -1.24
CA HIS A 134 -23.60 -13.25 -2.27
C HIS A 134 -22.15 -13.56 -1.88
N ARG A 135 -21.76 -13.28 -0.63
CA ARG A 135 -20.44 -13.55 -0.01
C ARG A 135 -19.23 -12.79 -0.59
N ASP A 136 -19.42 -11.92 -1.58
CA ASP A 136 -18.34 -11.19 -2.26
C ASP A 136 -18.83 -9.82 -2.75
N ILE A 137 -19.55 -9.09 -1.88
CA ILE A 137 -19.99 -7.73 -2.19
C ILE A 137 -18.79 -6.77 -2.10
N LYS A 138 -18.44 -6.16 -3.23
CA LYS A 138 -17.32 -5.21 -3.37
C LYS A 138 -17.56 -4.29 -4.58
N PRO A 139 -16.90 -3.12 -4.67
CA PRO A 139 -17.10 -2.16 -5.75
C PRO A 139 -16.85 -2.69 -7.18
N ALA A 140 -16.03 -3.75 -7.35
CA ALA A 140 -15.80 -4.39 -8.65
C ALA A 140 -17.02 -5.22 -9.14
N ASN A 141 -17.87 -5.66 -8.21
CA ASN A 141 -19.06 -6.46 -8.52
C ASN A 141 -20.33 -5.59 -8.63
N VAL A 142 -20.18 -4.25 -8.65
CA VAL A 142 -21.28 -3.28 -8.70
C VAL A 142 -21.09 -2.36 -9.90
N PHE A 143 -22.04 -2.36 -10.82
CA PHE A 143 -22.03 -1.55 -12.04
C PHE A 143 -22.97 -0.36 -11.92
N LEU A 144 -22.50 0.81 -12.37
CA LEU A 144 -23.27 2.05 -12.51
C LEU A 144 -23.56 2.29 -14.00
N LEU A 145 -24.84 2.32 -14.37
CA LEU A 145 -25.30 2.59 -15.72
C LEU A 145 -25.59 4.09 -15.90
N ALA A 146 -25.59 4.56 -17.15
CA ALA A 146 -25.74 5.98 -17.51
C ALA A 146 -27.13 6.56 -17.19
N ASP A 147 -28.14 5.71 -17.00
CA ASP A 147 -29.50 6.05 -16.56
C ASP A 147 -29.64 6.15 -15.02
N GLY A 148 -28.58 5.82 -14.27
CA GLY A 148 -28.58 5.75 -12.81
C GLY A 148 -29.01 4.38 -12.24
N THR A 149 -29.25 3.38 -13.10
CA THR A 149 -29.48 2.00 -12.66
C THR A 149 -28.19 1.40 -12.09
N VAL A 150 -28.30 0.67 -10.98
CA VAL A 150 -27.21 -0.10 -10.39
C VAL A 150 -27.45 -1.59 -10.62
N LYS A 151 -26.43 -2.33 -11.06
CA LYS A 151 -26.48 -3.80 -11.21
C LYS A 151 -25.39 -4.47 -10.41
N VAL A 152 -25.75 -5.48 -9.62
CA VAL A 152 -24.82 -6.30 -8.84
C VAL A 152 -24.56 -7.63 -9.57
N ALA A 153 -23.28 -7.96 -9.78
CA ALA A 153 -22.80 -9.09 -10.56
C ALA A 153 -22.19 -10.20 -9.66
N ASP A 154 -21.92 -11.38 -10.23
CA ASP A 154 -21.15 -12.45 -9.55
C ASP A 154 -21.77 -13.03 -8.25
N PHE A 155 -23.09 -12.95 -8.09
CA PHE A 155 -23.84 -13.55 -6.97
C PHE A 155 -23.46 -15.01 -6.72
N GLY A 156 -22.72 -15.25 -5.63
CA GLY A 156 -22.44 -16.59 -5.11
C GLY A 156 -21.54 -17.48 -5.98
N ILE A 157 -20.92 -16.99 -7.06
CA ILE A 157 -20.15 -17.80 -8.03
C ILE A 157 -18.68 -18.03 -7.62
N ALA A 158 -18.21 -17.33 -6.57
CA ALA A 158 -16.78 -17.09 -6.32
C ALA A 158 -16.20 -17.78 -5.08
N HIS A 159 -16.88 -18.73 -4.41
CA HIS A 159 -16.41 -19.24 -3.10
C HIS A 159 -16.17 -20.75 -3.00
N VAL A 160 -15.03 -21.16 -3.55
CA VAL A 160 -14.49 -22.52 -3.43
C VAL A 160 -13.67 -22.72 -2.15
N GLU A 161 -13.06 -21.68 -1.59
CA GLU A 161 -11.86 -21.81 -0.74
C GLU A 161 -12.06 -21.85 0.79
N ALA A 162 -13.30 -21.88 1.29
CA ALA A 162 -13.63 -21.80 2.72
C ALA A 162 -12.87 -22.80 3.64
N SER A 163 -12.40 -23.94 3.11
CA SER A 163 -11.68 -24.98 3.88
C SER A 163 -10.16 -24.76 3.99
N ASN A 164 -9.52 -24.00 3.10
CA ASN A 164 -8.05 -23.88 3.05
C ASN A 164 -7.51 -22.50 3.48
N LEU A 165 -8.40 -21.51 3.65
CA LEU A 165 -8.07 -20.10 4.00
C LEU A 165 -7.19 -19.93 5.25
N THR A 166 -7.22 -20.87 6.19
CA THR A 166 -6.45 -20.81 7.45
C THR A 166 -5.07 -21.46 7.38
N GLN A 167 -4.77 -22.27 6.36
CA GLN A 167 -3.63 -23.20 6.41
C GLN A 167 -2.43 -22.83 5.51
N VAL A 168 -2.59 -21.93 4.53
CA VAL A 168 -1.54 -21.63 3.52
C VAL A 168 -1.15 -20.13 3.45
N GLY A 169 -1.91 -19.22 4.08
CA GLY A 169 -1.54 -17.79 4.16
C GLY A 169 -1.61 -16.99 2.84
N MET A 170 -1.88 -17.64 1.71
CA MET A 170 -2.20 -16.99 0.44
C MET A 170 -3.69 -16.64 0.41
N VAL A 171 -4.00 -15.37 0.68
CA VAL A 171 -5.37 -14.83 0.59
C VAL A 171 -5.68 -14.53 -0.88
N LEU A 172 -6.55 -15.31 -1.50
CA LEU A 172 -7.02 -15.07 -2.87
C LEU A 172 -8.09 -13.97 -2.90
N GLY A 173 -7.67 -12.71 -2.71
CA GLY A 173 -8.56 -11.55 -2.84
C GLY A 173 -8.19 -10.36 -1.95
N THR A 174 -9.04 -9.33 -1.98
CA THR A 174 -8.89 -8.12 -1.16
C THR A 174 -9.77 -8.24 0.10
N PRO A 175 -9.22 -8.57 1.29
CA PRO A 175 -10.02 -8.84 2.48
C PRO A 175 -10.76 -7.63 3.07
N SER A 176 -10.58 -6.42 2.51
CA SER A 176 -11.19 -5.18 3.03
C SER A 176 -12.72 -5.15 3.04
N TYR A 177 -13.39 -6.02 2.27
CA TYR A 177 -14.85 -6.12 2.23
C TYR A 177 -15.40 -7.41 2.86
N MET A 178 -14.53 -8.34 3.27
CA MET A 178 -14.94 -9.58 3.94
C MET A 178 -15.44 -9.28 5.35
N SER A 179 -16.44 -10.03 5.82
CA SER A 179 -16.92 -9.93 7.20
C SER A 179 -16.02 -10.71 8.17
N PRO A 180 -16.10 -10.41 9.49
CA PRO A 180 -15.36 -11.14 10.52
C PRO A 180 -15.56 -12.67 10.47
N GLU A 181 -16.81 -13.12 10.31
CA GLU A 181 -17.15 -14.53 10.21
C GLU A 181 -16.57 -15.22 8.97
N GLN A 182 -16.47 -14.51 7.82
CA GLN A 182 -15.78 -15.04 6.64
C GLN A 182 -14.29 -15.26 6.90
N ILE A 183 -13.63 -14.27 7.51
CA ILE A 183 -12.19 -14.32 7.82
C ILE A 183 -11.87 -15.42 8.84
N MET A 184 -12.78 -15.67 9.78
CA MET A 184 -12.66 -16.74 10.77
C MET A 184 -13.06 -18.13 10.24
N GLY A 185 -13.58 -18.25 9.01
CA GLY A 185 -14.10 -19.52 8.47
C GLY A 185 -15.35 -20.03 9.19
N LEU A 186 -16.11 -19.14 9.84
CA LEU A 186 -17.33 -19.47 10.56
C LEU A 186 -18.53 -19.59 9.59
N PRO A 187 -19.65 -20.22 10.00
CA PRO A 187 -20.87 -20.26 9.20
C PRO A 187 -21.37 -18.84 8.85
N VAL A 188 -21.67 -18.61 7.56
CA VAL A 188 -22.09 -17.30 7.04
C VAL A 188 -23.55 -17.31 6.57
N ASP A 189 -24.25 -16.21 6.86
CA ASP A 189 -25.61 -15.93 6.36
C ASP A 189 -25.65 -14.55 5.68
N GLY A 190 -26.85 -14.06 5.31
CA GLY A 190 -27.03 -12.77 4.60
C GLY A 190 -26.39 -11.55 5.29
N ARG A 191 -26.15 -11.60 6.61
CA ARG A 191 -25.52 -10.52 7.38
C ARG A 191 -24.03 -10.35 7.06
N THR A 192 -23.42 -11.30 6.34
CA THR A 192 -22.10 -11.12 5.71
C THR A 192 -22.15 -10.04 4.63
N ASP A 193 -23.17 -10.05 3.77
CA ASP A 193 -23.31 -9.11 2.66
C ASP A 193 -23.65 -7.71 3.18
N LEU A 194 -24.38 -7.62 4.29
CA LEU A 194 -24.71 -6.35 4.96
C LEU A 194 -23.46 -5.68 5.55
N PHE A 195 -22.51 -6.44 6.09
CA PHE A 195 -21.23 -5.91 6.53
C PHE A 195 -20.44 -5.34 5.35
N SER A 196 -20.32 -6.11 4.26
CA SER A 196 -19.66 -5.68 3.03
C SER A 196 -20.30 -4.43 2.40
N ALA A 197 -21.63 -4.34 2.40
CA ALA A 197 -22.36 -3.14 1.99
C ALA A 197 -22.10 -1.95 2.94
N GLY A 198 -21.91 -2.19 4.23
CA GLY A 198 -21.43 -1.21 5.21
C GLY A 198 -20.05 -0.64 4.88
N VAL A 199 -19.13 -1.48 4.39
CA VAL A 199 -17.80 -1.05 3.93
C VAL A 199 -17.92 -0.14 2.70
N ILE A 200 -18.81 -0.45 1.76
CA ILE A 200 -19.09 0.39 0.58
C ILE A 200 -19.72 1.74 1.00
N LEU A 201 -20.68 1.74 1.93
CA LEU A 201 -21.26 2.97 2.48
C LEU A 201 -20.20 3.86 3.15
N TYR A 202 -19.32 3.26 3.96
CA TYR A 202 -18.20 3.99 4.57
C TYR A 202 -17.33 4.69 3.52
N GLN A 203 -17.01 3.98 2.43
CA GLN A 203 -16.16 4.50 1.37
C GLN A 203 -16.84 5.60 0.56
N PHE A 204 -18.15 5.53 0.33
CA PHE A 204 -18.91 6.65 -0.24
C PHE A 204 -18.82 7.93 0.60
N LEU A 205 -18.87 7.81 1.94
CA LEU A 205 -18.93 8.95 2.84
C LEU A 205 -17.55 9.59 3.09
N THR A 206 -16.49 8.80 3.06
CA THR A 206 -15.12 9.24 3.45
C THR A 206 -14.15 9.32 2.27
N GLY A 207 -14.40 8.59 1.19
CA GLY A 207 -13.45 8.35 0.11
C GLY A 207 -12.44 7.22 0.40
N GLU A 208 -12.38 6.71 1.63
CA GLU A 208 -11.42 5.69 2.07
C GLU A 208 -12.11 4.41 2.55
N ARG A 209 -11.38 3.29 2.63
CA ARG A 209 -11.91 2.05 3.22
C ARG A 209 -11.81 2.10 4.76
N PRO A 210 -12.80 1.60 5.52
CA PRO A 210 -12.76 1.57 6.98
C PRO A 210 -11.58 0.75 7.54
N PHE A 211 -11.20 -0.31 6.81
CA PHE A 211 -10.08 -1.19 7.17
C PHE A 211 -9.09 -1.24 6.00
N ALA A 212 -7.98 -0.54 6.17
CA ALA A 212 -6.88 -0.48 5.21
C ALA A 212 -5.57 -0.96 5.84
N GLY A 213 -4.74 -1.65 5.04
CA GLY A 213 -3.48 -2.25 5.45
C GLY A 213 -3.05 -3.35 4.46
N SER A 214 -2.07 -4.16 4.85
CA SER A 214 -1.80 -5.44 4.17
C SER A 214 -3.00 -6.39 4.25
N ALA A 215 -3.01 -7.51 3.53
CA ALA A 215 -4.08 -8.51 3.64
C ALA A 215 -4.27 -8.98 5.11
N THR A 216 -3.19 -9.38 5.77
CA THR A 216 -3.18 -9.83 7.17
C THR A 216 -3.56 -8.72 8.15
N THR A 217 -3.06 -7.50 7.94
CA THR A 217 -3.41 -6.33 8.78
C THR A 217 -4.90 -6.01 8.65
N THR A 218 -5.41 -5.96 7.42
CA THR A 218 -6.82 -5.70 7.11
C THR A 218 -7.71 -6.74 7.77
N MET A 219 -7.35 -8.02 7.72
CA MET A 219 -8.05 -9.07 8.44
C MET A 219 -8.09 -8.80 9.95
N GLN A 220 -6.93 -8.52 10.58
CA GLN A 220 -6.88 -8.21 12.01
C GLN A 220 -7.74 -7.00 12.39
N LYS A 221 -7.76 -5.95 11.57
CA LYS A 221 -8.62 -4.77 11.75
C LYS A 221 -10.10 -5.09 11.62
N VAL A 222 -10.50 -5.81 10.57
CA VAL A 222 -11.88 -6.29 10.40
C VAL A 222 -12.33 -7.07 11.63
N LEU A 223 -11.47 -7.92 12.20
CA LEU A 223 -11.79 -8.71 13.39
C LEU A 223 -11.83 -7.93 14.72
N LYS A 224 -11.09 -6.82 14.87
CA LYS A 224 -10.80 -6.22 16.20
C LYS A 224 -10.97 -4.70 16.33
N GLU A 225 -10.94 -3.94 15.24
CA GLU A 225 -10.91 -2.47 15.27
C GLU A 225 -12.25 -1.91 14.79
N ASP A 226 -12.86 -1.00 15.54
CA ASP A 226 -14.03 -0.24 15.06
C ASP A 226 -13.58 0.98 14.25
N PRO A 227 -14.21 1.26 13.10
CA PRO A 227 -13.75 2.31 12.20
C PRO A 227 -14.11 3.70 12.74
N MET A 228 -13.29 4.70 12.41
CA MET A 228 -13.55 6.09 12.78
C MET A 228 -14.88 6.58 12.20
N PRO A 229 -15.73 7.30 12.96
CA PRO A 229 -16.97 7.88 12.44
C PRO A 229 -16.74 8.73 11.16
N PRO A 230 -17.49 8.48 10.06
CA PRO A 230 -17.36 9.23 8.82
C PRO A 230 -17.39 10.76 8.96
N SER A 231 -18.22 11.30 9.87
CA SER A 231 -18.31 12.76 10.13
C SER A 231 -17.00 13.40 10.59
N ILE A 232 -16.08 12.63 11.21
CA ILE A 232 -14.76 13.12 11.65
C ILE A 232 -13.81 13.27 10.45
N LEU A 233 -13.93 12.40 9.45
CA LEU A 233 -13.09 12.41 8.25
C LEU A 233 -13.64 13.33 7.15
N ASN A 234 -14.96 13.48 7.08
CA ASN A 234 -15.63 14.34 6.12
C ASN A 234 -16.77 15.13 6.78
N VAL A 235 -16.58 16.44 6.93
CA VAL A 235 -17.57 17.37 7.52
C VAL A 235 -18.87 17.44 6.69
N LEU A 236 -18.85 17.03 5.42
CA LEU A 236 -20.05 16.95 4.57
C LEU A 236 -20.85 15.64 4.77
N ALA A 237 -20.30 14.64 5.48
CA ALA A 237 -21.02 13.42 5.80
C ALA A 237 -22.10 13.70 6.88
N PRO A 238 -23.37 13.36 6.67
CA PRO A 238 -24.41 13.59 7.68
C PRO A 238 -24.11 12.81 8.97
N ALA A 239 -24.08 13.49 10.13
CA ALA A 239 -23.75 12.86 11.42
C ALA A 239 -24.68 11.68 11.79
N GLY A 240 -25.93 11.66 11.32
CA GLY A 240 -26.84 10.52 11.48
C GLY A 240 -26.32 9.23 10.82
N MET A 241 -25.48 9.35 9.79
CA MET A 241 -24.93 8.22 9.04
C MET A 241 -23.84 7.47 9.83
N ASP A 242 -23.19 8.11 10.82
CA ASP A 242 -22.21 7.46 11.68
C ASP A 242 -22.81 6.30 12.49
N ALA A 243 -24.06 6.46 12.96
CA ALA A 243 -24.78 5.41 13.67
C ALA A 243 -25.16 4.24 12.77
N VAL A 244 -25.53 4.55 11.51
CA VAL A 244 -25.85 3.56 10.48
C VAL A 244 -24.62 2.74 10.12
N VAL A 245 -23.50 3.41 9.84
CA VAL A 245 -22.20 2.78 9.54
C VAL A 245 -21.71 1.92 10.70
N ARG A 246 -21.77 2.43 11.94
CA ARG A 246 -21.37 1.67 13.14
C ARG A 246 -22.20 0.39 13.32
N LYS A 247 -23.52 0.45 13.08
CA LYS A 247 -24.38 -0.74 13.14
C LYS A 247 -24.07 -1.72 12.00
N ALA A 248 -23.86 -1.26 10.78
CA ALA A 248 -23.53 -2.14 9.65
C ALA A 248 -22.18 -2.88 9.85
N LEU A 249 -21.19 -2.21 10.45
CA LEU A 249 -19.84 -2.72 10.65
C LEU A 249 -19.59 -3.34 12.05
N ALA A 250 -20.65 -3.58 12.83
CA ALA A 250 -20.56 -4.26 14.12
C ALA A 250 -19.95 -5.66 13.94
N LYS A 251 -19.06 -6.06 14.85
CA LYS A 251 -18.27 -7.30 14.69
C LYS A 251 -19.13 -8.55 14.76
N ARG A 252 -20.10 -8.56 15.67
CA ARG A 252 -21.05 -9.66 15.89
C ARG A 252 -22.24 -9.55 14.93
N PRO A 253 -22.57 -10.56 14.11
CA PRO A 253 -23.69 -10.51 13.17
C PRO A 253 -25.05 -10.16 13.80
N GLU A 254 -25.29 -10.59 15.04
CA GLU A 254 -26.48 -10.28 15.82
C GLU A 254 -26.61 -8.80 16.26
N GLU A 255 -25.52 -8.03 16.20
CA GLU A 255 -25.52 -6.59 16.50
C GLU A 255 -25.70 -5.72 15.23
N ARG A 256 -25.66 -6.34 14.04
CA ARG A 256 -25.86 -5.66 12.75
C ARG A 256 -27.33 -5.41 12.43
N PHE A 257 -27.60 -4.81 11.27
CA PHE A 257 -28.92 -4.91 10.64
C PHE A 257 -29.24 -6.38 10.35
N GLN A 258 -30.48 -6.81 10.57
CA GLN A 258 -30.91 -8.19 10.37
C GLN A 258 -31.55 -8.43 8.99
N SER A 259 -31.85 -7.37 8.24
CA SER A 259 -32.23 -7.43 6.82
C SER A 259 -31.65 -6.25 6.02
N ALA A 260 -31.57 -6.40 4.70
CA ALA A 260 -31.13 -5.31 3.82
C ALA A 260 -32.19 -4.21 3.75
N ALA A 261 -33.47 -4.55 3.86
CA ALA A 261 -34.57 -3.59 4.00
C ALA A 261 -34.43 -2.68 5.25
N GLU A 262 -34.05 -3.25 6.41
CA GLU A 262 -33.80 -2.48 7.64
C GLU A 262 -32.64 -1.49 7.44
N PHE A 263 -31.56 -1.94 6.81
CA PHE A 263 -30.39 -1.11 6.51
C PHE A 263 -30.74 0.02 5.52
N ALA A 264 -31.49 -0.27 4.45
CA ALA A 264 -31.92 0.75 3.48
C ALA A 264 -32.86 1.80 4.11
N ALA A 265 -33.75 1.38 5.02
CA ALA A 265 -34.56 2.31 5.80
C ALA A 265 -33.72 3.23 6.70
N ALA A 266 -32.69 2.68 7.37
CA ALA A 266 -31.78 3.46 8.21
C ALA A 266 -30.95 4.48 7.42
N ILE A 267 -30.43 4.12 6.24
CA ILE A 267 -29.73 5.05 5.34
C ILE A 267 -30.65 6.20 4.92
N ARG A 268 -31.90 5.89 4.52
CA ARG A 268 -32.89 6.91 4.13
C ARG A 268 -33.28 7.84 5.29
N ALA A 269 -33.41 7.32 6.50
CA ALA A 269 -33.72 8.11 7.69
C ALA A 269 -32.54 8.97 8.20
N ALA A 270 -31.30 8.55 7.94
CA ALA A 270 -30.09 9.29 8.29
C ALA A 270 -29.69 10.37 7.27
N ALA A 271 -30.29 10.36 6.08
CA ALA A 271 -30.12 11.40 5.08
C ALA A 271 -30.83 12.69 5.53
N PRO A 272 -30.24 13.89 5.31
CA PRO A 272 -30.93 15.14 5.58
C PRO A 272 -32.20 15.24 4.72
N ALA A 273 -33.31 15.67 5.34
CA ALA A 273 -34.56 15.87 4.62
C ALA A 273 -34.34 16.87 3.46
N PRO A 274 -34.98 16.66 2.29
CA PRO A 274 -34.96 17.67 1.24
C PRO A 274 -35.64 18.92 1.79
N THR A 275 -34.86 19.99 1.97
CA THR A 275 -35.41 21.30 2.34
C THR A 275 -36.40 21.68 1.24
N PRO A 276 -37.69 21.92 1.55
CA PRO A 276 -38.60 22.48 0.58
C PRO A 276 -37.99 23.79 0.08
N LEU A 277 -37.83 23.92 -1.24
CA LEU A 277 -37.51 25.21 -1.84
C LEU A 277 -38.71 26.13 -1.58
N GLY A 278 -38.62 26.90 -0.49
CA GLY A 278 -39.59 27.92 -0.15
C GLY A 278 -39.74 28.87 -1.33
N SER A 279 -40.99 29.20 -1.66
CA SER A 279 -41.39 29.91 -2.88
C SER A 279 -41.05 31.41 -2.90
N ASP A 280 -39.90 31.79 -2.34
CA ASP A 280 -39.36 33.16 -2.25
C ASP A 280 -37.87 33.25 -2.62
N ALA A 281 -37.29 32.20 -3.23
CA ALA A 281 -35.96 32.25 -3.81
C ALA A 281 -36.00 32.93 -5.21
N THR A 282 -35.86 34.26 -5.23
CA THR A 282 -35.78 35.07 -6.46
C THR A 282 -34.66 34.59 -7.39
N LEU A 283 -35.03 33.86 -8.44
CA LEU A 283 -34.12 33.47 -9.52
C LEU A 283 -33.78 34.69 -10.38
N ILE A 284 -32.60 35.27 -10.19
CA ILE A 284 -32.02 36.18 -11.18
C ILE A 284 -31.46 35.33 -12.32
N THR A 285 -32.29 35.09 -13.34
CA THR A 285 -31.89 34.43 -14.58
C THR A 285 -31.23 35.44 -15.53
N THR A 286 -29.92 35.35 -15.72
CA THR A 286 -29.24 36.01 -16.85
C THR A 286 -28.89 34.96 -17.90
N ALA A 287 -29.86 34.70 -18.78
CA ALA A 287 -29.64 34.00 -20.04
C ALA A 287 -30.28 34.84 -21.15
N ASP A 288 -29.46 35.39 -22.04
CA ASP A 288 -29.94 36.14 -23.20
C ASP A 288 -30.65 35.22 -24.22
N PRO A 289 -31.62 35.74 -24.99
CA PRO A 289 -32.57 34.91 -25.70
C PRO A 289 -32.12 34.61 -27.14
N THR A 290 -32.40 33.40 -27.64
CA THR A 290 -32.71 33.25 -29.06
C THR A 290 -33.56 32.02 -29.40
N LEU A 291 -34.56 32.28 -30.25
CA LEU A 291 -35.25 31.38 -31.18
C LEU A 291 -36.38 30.44 -30.71
N ILE A 292 -37.58 30.86 -31.15
CA ILE A 292 -38.70 30.06 -31.68
C ILE A 292 -39.71 29.54 -30.65
N ALA A 293 -40.74 30.38 -30.46
CA ALA A 293 -42.03 29.96 -29.95
C ALA A 293 -42.77 29.07 -30.97
N ARG A 294 -43.52 28.09 -30.47
CA ARG A 294 -44.84 27.78 -31.04
C ARG A 294 -45.79 27.26 -29.96
N ALA A 295 -46.73 28.11 -29.57
CA ALA A 295 -47.80 27.74 -28.64
C ALA A 295 -48.99 27.12 -29.39
N VAL A 296 -49.67 26.19 -28.75
CA VAL A 296 -51.13 25.97 -28.89
C VAL A 296 -51.68 25.76 -27.48
N ALA A 297 -52.83 26.35 -27.17
CA ALA A 297 -53.29 26.57 -25.81
C ALA A 297 -54.60 25.83 -25.46
N ALA A 298 -54.67 25.34 -24.21
CA ALA A 298 -55.86 25.30 -23.34
C ALA A 298 -57.09 24.47 -23.81
N PRO A 299 -58.20 24.37 -23.03
CA PRO A 299 -58.36 24.66 -21.58
C PRO A 299 -59.01 23.52 -20.74
N GLY A 300 -58.70 23.53 -19.45
CA GLY A 300 -59.57 23.37 -18.26
C GLY A 300 -60.77 22.39 -18.18
N ASN A 301 -60.97 21.85 -16.97
CA ASN A 301 -62.23 22.12 -16.25
C ASN A 301 -62.02 22.14 -14.71
N LYS A 302 -62.93 22.78 -13.97
CA LYS A 302 -62.97 22.84 -12.49
C LYS A 302 -64.31 22.31 -11.96
N ASN A 303 -64.34 21.98 -10.67
CA ASN A 303 -65.52 21.68 -9.83
C ASN A 303 -66.18 20.30 -10.07
N ALA A 304 -66.78 19.64 -9.06
CA ALA A 304 -66.66 19.76 -7.60
C ALA A 304 -67.36 18.57 -6.89
N VAL A 305 -66.80 18.15 -5.75
CA VAL A 305 -67.49 17.64 -4.53
C VAL A 305 -68.47 16.44 -4.64
N PHE A 306 -68.16 15.38 -3.88
CA PHE A 306 -69.11 14.80 -2.91
C PHE A 306 -68.36 14.38 -1.63
N THR A 307 -69.02 14.53 -0.48
CA THR A 307 -68.46 14.47 0.89
C THR A 307 -68.83 13.21 1.65
N ALA A 308 -67.96 12.73 2.55
CA ALA A 308 -68.34 12.03 3.79
C ALA A 308 -67.17 11.98 4.81
N ASP A 309 -67.41 12.48 6.03
CA ASP A 309 -66.49 12.41 7.18
C ASP A 309 -66.65 11.11 7.98
N VAL A 310 -65.55 10.53 8.49
CA VAL A 310 -65.50 9.78 9.78
C VAL A 310 -64.08 9.88 10.39
N PRO A 311 -63.90 10.20 11.70
CA PRO A 311 -62.58 10.33 12.36
C PRO A 311 -62.30 9.12 13.33
N PRO A 312 -61.44 9.17 14.38
CA PRO A 312 -60.33 8.22 14.55
C PRO A 312 -60.49 7.20 15.70
N ALA A 313 -59.64 6.15 15.75
CA ALA A 313 -59.60 5.19 16.86
C ALA A 313 -58.19 4.60 17.16
N SER A 314 -57.94 4.29 18.44
CA SER A 314 -56.70 3.78 19.04
C SER A 314 -56.77 2.26 19.37
N PRO A 315 -55.66 1.57 19.72
CA PRO A 315 -55.61 0.09 19.82
C PRO A 315 -55.92 -0.48 21.22
N PRO A 316 -56.31 -1.77 21.33
CA PRO A 316 -55.59 -2.76 22.19
C PRO A 316 -55.80 -4.24 21.72
N PRO A 317 -55.61 -5.35 22.51
CA PRO A 317 -54.79 -5.63 23.71
C PRO A 317 -53.89 -6.92 23.63
N VAL A 318 -53.14 -7.19 24.71
CA VAL A 318 -52.50 -8.48 25.13
C VAL A 318 -53.14 -8.88 26.48
N PRO A 319 -53.49 -10.16 26.80
CA PRO A 319 -52.69 -11.03 27.73
C PRO A 319 -53.06 -12.56 27.64
N PRO A 320 -52.85 -13.48 28.65
CA PRO A 320 -52.04 -13.45 29.89
C PRO A 320 -51.11 -14.68 30.10
N ALA A 321 -50.45 -14.75 31.26
CA ALA A 321 -49.63 -15.88 31.75
C ALA A 321 -50.02 -16.33 33.18
N GLN A 322 -49.73 -17.60 33.53
CA GLN A 322 -49.68 -18.25 34.87
C GLN A 322 -49.18 -19.71 34.67
N SER A 323 -48.52 -20.45 35.58
CA SER A 323 -48.07 -20.24 36.97
C SER A 323 -46.99 -21.29 37.38
N ALA A 324 -46.27 -21.06 38.51
CA ALA A 324 -45.40 -22.05 39.21
C ALA A 324 -46.22 -22.99 40.14
N PRO A 325 -45.70 -23.95 40.97
CA PRO A 325 -44.33 -24.33 41.42
C PRO A 325 -43.98 -25.85 41.20
N GLY A 326 -42.96 -26.54 41.76
CA GLY A 326 -41.76 -26.22 42.57
C GLY A 326 -41.14 -27.45 43.31
N ALA A 327 -40.05 -27.23 44.09
CA ALA A 327 -39.33 -28.16 45.01
C ALA A 327 -38.49 -29.35 44.43
N GLY A 328 -37.26 -29.54 44.95
CA GLY A 328 -36.29 -30.64 44.63
C GLY A 328 -36.24 -31.73 45.72
N PRO A 329 -35.07 -32.26 46.19
CA PRO A 329 -33.67 -32.15 45.69
C PRO A 329 -32.83 -33.48 45.75
N SER A 330 -31.64 -33.53 45.11
CA SER A 330 -30.40 -34.29 45.50
C SER A 330 -29.37 -34.30 44.35
N ALA A 331 -28.11 -33.85 44.51
CA ALA A 331 -26.93 -34.57 45.03
C ALA A 331 -26.40 -35.69 44.07
N LYS A 332 -25.10 -35.94 43.85
CA LYS A 332 -23.81 -35.28 44.18
C LYS A 332 -22.69 -36.03 43.41
N ASN A 333 -21.47 -35.46 43.35
CA ASN A 333 -20.18 -36.09 42.98
C ASN A 333 -20.00 -36.49 41.49
N SER A 334 -18.90 -36.28 40.74
CA SER A 334 -17.50 -35.81 40.90
C SER A 334 -16.44 -36.90 40.68
N ARG A 335 -15.52 -36.65 39.71
CA ARG A 335 -14.16 -37.26 39.55
C ARG A 335 -14.15 -38.80 39.27
N THR A 336 -13.22 -39.40 38.50
CA THR A 336 -12.01 -38.93 37.80
C THR A 336 -11.65 -39.91 36.66
N ALA A 337 -10.71 -39.52 35.80
CA ALA A 337 -10.14 -40.27 34.66
C ALA A 337 -9.72 -41.73 34.91
N ALA A 338 -9.77 -42.57 33.86
CA ALA A 338 -8.66 -43.43 33.38
C ALA A 338 -8.97 -44.13 32.04
N LEU A 339 -7.93 -44.67 31.38
CA LEU A 339 -7.94 -45.70 30.30
C LEU A 339 -8.46 -45.23 28.92
N ALA A 340 -7.66 -44.74 27.97
CA ALA A 340 -6.26 -45.05 27.61
C ALA A 340 -5.97 -46.45 27.01
N PHE A 341 -7.01 -47.23 26.65
CA PHE A 341 -6.83 -48.57 26.01
C PHE A 341 -7.30 -48.69 24.55
N VAL A 342 -8.10 -47.75 24.03
CA VAL A 342 -8.61 -47.83 22.63
C VAL A 342 -7.59 -47.32 21.60
N ALA A 343 -6.72 -46.37 21.98
CA ALA A 343 -5.76 -45.74 21.06
C ALA A 343 -4.62 -46.66 20.60
N ILE A 344 -4.21 -47.64 21.41
CA ILE A 344 -3.09 -48.54 21.10
C ILE A 344 -3.50 -49.61 20.08
N ALA A 345 -4.74 -50.10 20.14
CA ALA A 345 -5.27 -51.07 19.18
C ALA A 345 -5.42 -50.48 17.76
N ALA A 346 -5.79 -49.21 17.65
CA ALA A 346 -5.90 -48.52 16.36
C ALA A 346 -4.53 -48.32 15.67
N LEU A 347 -3.48 -48.03 16.43
CA LEU A 347 -2.12 -47.82 15.89
C LEU A 347 -1.50 -49.12 15.36
N LEU A 348 -1.77 -50.28 15.99
CA LEU A 348 -1.27 -51.57 15.51
C LEU A 348 -1.96 -52.03 14.21
N ALA A 349 -3.24 -51.70 14.02
CA ALA A 349 -3.97 -52.03 12.78
C ALA A 349 -3.46 -51.24 11.56
N ILE A 350 -3.13 -49.96 11.74
CA ILE A 350 -2.62 -49.09 10.66
C ILE A 350 -1.21 -49.51 10.22
N GLY A 351 -0.34 -49.90 11.17
CA GLY A 351 1.01 -50.39 10.86
C GLY A 351 1.03 -51.66 10.00
N ALA A 352 0.11 -52.59 10.24
CA ALA A 352 -0.01 -53.81 9.46
C ALA A 352 -0.45 -53.56 8.00
N ALA A 353 -1.36 -52.61 7.78
CA ALA A 353 -1.82 -52.24 6.44
C ALA A 353 -0.72 -51.54 5.61
N ALA A 354 0.06 -50.65 6.25
CA ALA A 354 1.17 -49.96 5.60
C ALA A 354 2.27 -50.94 5.12
N TRP A 355 2.59 -51.96 5.92
CA TRP A 355 3.59 -52.97 5.55
C TRP A 355 3.13 -53.84 4.37
N PHE A 356 1.85 -54.21 4.32
CA PHE A 356 1.30 -55.06 3.25
C PHE A 356 1.16 -54.32 1.90
N ALA A 357 0.98 -53.00 1.93
CA ALA A 357 1.03 -52.16 0.72
C ALA A 357 2.47 -52.00 0.19
N TYR A 358 3.46 -51.89 1.08
CA TYR A 358 4.87 -51.69 0.72
C TYR A 358 5.46 -52.90 -0.04
N GLN A 359 5.04 -54.13 0.28
CA GLN A 359 5.53 -55.34 -0.41
C GLN A 359 4.94 -55.60 -1.81
N ARG A 360 4.01 -54.77 -2.31
CA ARG A 360 3.25 -55.07 -3.54
C ARG A 360 3.53 -54.16 -4.75
N LEU A 361 4.52 -53.28 -4.66
CA LEU A 361 4.92 -52.37 -5.75
C LEU A 361 6.39 -52.53 -6.21
N GLU A 362 7.21 -53.32 -5.53
CA GLU A 362 8.48 -53.82 -6.10
C GLU A 362 8.22 -55.14 -6.84
N GLY A 363 8.08 -55.09 -8.17
CA GLY A 363 7.54 -56.23 -8.93
C GLY A 363 7.74 -56.29 -10.44
N GLY A 364 8.75 -55.63 -11.01
CA GLY A 364 9.32 -55.96 -12.33
C GLY A 364 8.53 -55.57 -13.60
N GLY A 365 9.15 -54.75 -14.47
CA GLY A 365 8.59 -54.35 -15.77
C GLY A 365 9.62 -53.75 -16.73
N THR A 366 10.35 -54.63 -17.41
CA THR A 366 11.29 -54.47 -18.55
C THR A 366 11.42 -53.09 -19.22
N ILE A 367 12.66 -52.56 -19.27
CA ILE A 367 13.03 -51.35 -20.02
C ILE A 367 13.33 -51.68 -21.49
N ALA A 368 12.68 -51.00 -22.43
CA ALA A 368 13.06 -50.98 -23.84
C ALA A 368 13.95 -49.75 -24.14
N GLN A 369 15.08 -49.96 -24.84
CA GLN A 369 16.01 -48.89 -25.18
C GLN A 369 15.55 -48.09 -26.41
N LEU A 370 15.68 -46.76 -26.34
CA LEU A 370 15.61 -45.83 -27.47
C LEU A 370 16.90 -44.97 -27.50
N PRO A 371 17.31 -44.48 -28.68
CA PRO A 371 18.68 -44.01 -28.90
C PRO A 371 18.97 -42.61 -28.31
N PRO A 372 20.25 -42.28 -28.06
CA PRO A 372 20.64 -41.02 -27.43
C PRO A 372 20.42 -39.80 -28.36
N PRO A 373 20.09 -38.62 -27.81
CA PRO A 373 19.91 -37.40 -28.59
C PRO A 373 21.24 -36.91 -29.18
N GLN A 374 21.18 -36.45 -30.43
CA GLN A 374 22.34 -35.95 -31.16
C GLN A 374 22.86 -34.63 -30.57
N GLN A 375 24.18 -34.52 -30.42
CA GLN A 375 24.86 -33.26 -30.15
C GLN A 375 24.83 -32.37 -31.41
N THR A 376 24.06 -31.28 -31.38
CA THR A 376 24.28 -30.18 -32.32
C THR A 376 25.53 -29.41 -31.89
N ALA A 377 26.62 -29.61 -32.63
CA ALA A 377 27.86 -28.88 -32.39
C ALA A 377 27.70 -27.39 -32.73
N SER A 378 27.74 -26.53 -31.71
CA SER A 378 28.03 -25.11 -31.88
C SER A 378 29.55 -24.89 -31.91
N ALA A 379 30.03 -24.16 -32.91
CA ALA A 379 31.46 -23.86 -33.07
C ALA A 379 31.97 -22.97 -31.92
N PRO A 380 33.27 -23.03 -31.58
CA PRO A 380 33.81 -22.28 -30.45
C PRO A 380 33.82 -20.77 -30.73
N ALA A 381 32.92 -20.03 -30.07
CA ALA A 381 33.03 -18.57 -29.97
C ALA A 381 34.27 -18.23 -29.13
N GLN A 382 35.20 -17.48 -29.72
CA GLN A 382 36.45 -17.10 -29.07
C GLN A 382 36.19 -16.19 -27.86
N LEU A 383 36.89 -16.46 -26.76
CA LEU A 383 36.99 -15.55 -25.62
C LEU A 383 37.61 -14.21 -26.09
N PRO A 384 37.00 -13.06 -25.76
CA PRO A 384 37.72 -11.79 -25.81
C PRO A 384 38.87 -11.84 -24.80
N ALA A 385 40.08 -11.53 -25.25
CA ALA A 385 41.23 -11.40 -24.36
C ALA A 385 41.00 -10.25 -23.34
N PRO A 386 41.58 -10.33 -22.13
CA PRO A 386 41.41 -9.29 -21.12
C PRO A 386 42.02 -7.97 -21.62
N ALA A 387 41.19 -6.93 -21.73
CA ALA A 387 41.67 -5.58 -22.00
C ALA A 387 42.51 -5.03 -20.82
N PRO A 388 43.53 -4.19 -21.06
CA PRO A 388 44.44 -3.78 -20.00
C PRO A 388 43.77 -2.90 -18.93
N ALA A 389 44.29 -2.97 -17.70
CA ALA A 389 43.92 -2.05 -16.65
C ALA A 389 44.30 -0.61 -17.01
N GLY A 390 43.31 0.29 -16.99
CA GLY A 390 43.53 1.72 -17.11
C GLY A 390 42.59 2.41 -18.11
N MET A 391 41.45 2.89 -17.62
CA MET A 391 41.00 4.26 -17.87
C MET A 391 39.84 4.64 -16.95
N THR A 392 40.01 5.79 -16.30
CA THR A 392 38.95 6.50 -15.60
C THR A 392 37.85 6.91 -16.58
N SER A 393 36.61 6.49 -16.32
CA SER A 393 35.44 7.25 -16.76
C SER A 393 34.39 7.21 -15.66
N SER A 394 34.03 8.40 -15.16
CA SER A 394 32.83 8.58 -14.36
C SER A 394 31.62 8.48 -15.30
N SER A 395 31.15 7.26 -15.55
CA SER A 395 29.81 7.07 -16.10
C SER A 395 28.83 7.80 -15.18
N LYS A 396 28.12 8.78 -15.73
CA LYS A 396 27.05 9.45 -14.98
C LYS A 396 26.03 8.37 -14.60
N LEU A 397 25.90 8.10 -13.31
CA LEU A 397 24.85 7.26 -12.76
C LEU A 397 23.49 7.81 -13.21
N GLU A 398 22.54 6.92 -13.51
CA GLU A 398 21.19 7.33 -13.87
C GLU A 398 20.52 8.04 -12.68
N PRO A 399 19.70 9.08 -12.90
CA PRO A 399 18.99 9.77 -11.83
C PRO A 399 18.19 8.79 -10.94
N GLY A 400 18.39 8.86 -9.62
CA GLY A 400 17.76 7.94 -8.66
C GLY A 400 18.50 6.61 -8.46
N THR A 401 19.67 6.42 -9.08
CA THR A 401 20.57 5.28 -8.80
C THR A 401 21.81 5.71 -8.00
N MET A 402 22.36 4.81 -7.20
CA MET A 402 23.54 5.07 -6.38
C MET A 402 24.49 3.86 -6.37
N LEU A 403 25.79 4.13 -6.37
CA LEU A 403 26.80 3.10 -6.14
C LEU A 403 26.84 2.79 -4.64
N ILE A 404 26.60 1.54 -4.26
CA ILE A 404 26.59 1.08 -2.86
C ILE A 404 27.57 -0.09 -2.72
N SER A 405 28.31 -0.14 -1.62
CA SER A 405 29.21 -1.24 -1.26
C SER A 405 28.75 -1.90 0.03
N ALA A 406 28.65 -3.23 0.06
CA ALA A 406 28.26 -3.98 1.25
C ALA A 406 29.04 -5.30 1.39
N VAL A 407 29.20 -5.75 2.64
CA VAL A 407 29.75 -7.06 2.97
C VAL A 407 28.59 -8.02 3.24
N GLY A 408 28.50 -9.09 2.47
CA GLY A 408 27.66 -10.25 2.80
C GLY A 408 28.39 -11.17 3.77
N LEU A 409 27.65 -11.77 4.69
CA LEU A 409 28.18 -12.64 5.75
C LEU A 409 27.37 -13.93 5.85
N ILE A 410 28.06 -15.05 6.04
CA ILE A 410 27.41 -16.32 6.39
C ILE A 410 28.33 -17.19 7.26
N ASP A 411 27.75 -17.97 8.17
CA ASP A 411 28.46 -18.95 8.99
C ASP A 411 28.63 -20.28 8.22
N PRO A 412 29.85 -20.65 7.79
CA PRO A 412 30.09 -21.87 7.03
C PRO A 412 29.95 -23.15 7.88
N SER A 413 29.76 -23.04 9.21
CA SER A 413 29.52 -24.19 10.09
C SER A 413 28.06 -24.66 10.16
N ASP A 414 27.13 -23.97 9.47
CA ASP A 414 25.73 -24.44 9.34
C ASP A 414 25.69 -25.82 8.65
N PRO A 415 25.07 -26.85 9.28
CA PRO A 415 25.00 -28.20 8.71
C PRO A 415 24.46 -28.26 7.27
N ARG A 416 23.61 -27.31 6.85
CA ARG A 416 23.06 -27.25 5.48
C ARG A 416 24.15 -27.17 4.41
N TYR A 417 25.28 -26.51 4.69
CA TYR A 417 26.37 -26.33 3.74
C TYR A 417 27.31 -27.54 3.66
N SER A 418 27.24 -28.47 4.62
CA SER A 418 27.95 -29.74 4.53
C SER A 418 27.38 -30.66 3.45
N ALA A 419 26.07 -30.56 3.19
CA ALA A 419 25.36 -31.31 2.16
C ALA A 419 25.47 -30.65 0.77
N ASP A 420 25.47 -29.31 0.70
CA ASP A 420 25.59 -28.57 -0.57
C ASP A 420 26.46 -27.31 -0.42
N LYS A 421 27.64 -27.32 -1.07
CA LYS A 421 28.57 -26.18 -1.11
C LYS A 421 28.12 -25.06 -2.07
N SER A 422 27.22 -25.34 -3.02
CA SER A 422 26.67 -24.31 -3.91
C SER A 422 25.69 -23.41 -3.17
N LEU A 423 24.91 -23.98 -2.24
CA LEU A 423 24.01 -23.26 -1.35
C LEU A 423 24.75 -22.23 -0.48
N LEU A 424 25.96 -22.55 0.01
CA LEU A 424 26.80 -21.61 0.78
C LEU A 424 27.10 -20.33 0.00
N GLN A 425 27.49 -20.45 -1.29
CA GLN A 425 27.77 -19.29 -2.13
C GLN A 425 26.51 -18.55 -2.55
N SER A 426 25.39 -19.26 -2.72
CA SER A 426 24.07 -18.67 -3.01
C SER A 426 23.58 -17.81 -1.84
N ASP A 427 23.57 -18.37 -0.63
CA ASP A 427 23.12 -17.68 0.60
C ASP A 427 24.01 -16.47 0.91
N LEU A 428 25.34 -16.56 0.69
CA LEU A 428 26.27 -15.45 0.86
C LEU A 428 26.01 -14.29 -0.14
N ARG A 429 25.71 -14.61 -1.41
CA ARG A 429 25.27 -13.62 -2.40
C ARG A 429 23.92 -13.00 -2.04
N ALA A 430 22.98 -13.80 -1.54
CA ALA A 430 21.67 -13.33 -1.13
C ALA A 430 21.75 -12.37 0.08
N ASP A 431 22.60 -12.66 1.09
CA ASP A 431 22.85 -11.72 2.18
C ASP A 431 23.53 -10.44 1.67
N SER A 432 24.58 -10.55 0.85
CA SER A 432 25.29 -9.37 0.31
C SER A 432 24.35 -8.42 -0.45
N ARG A 433 23.47 -8.96 -1.30
CA ARG A 433 22.42 -8.19 -2.00
C ARG A 433 21.39 -7.61 -1.05
N SER A 434 21.00 -8.35 -0.01
CA SER A 434 20.13 -7.85 1.06
C SER A 434 20.76 -6.66 1.80
N GLN A 435 22.07 -6.69 2.05
CA GLN A 435 22.78 -5.59 2.70
C GLN A 435 22.89 -4.35 1.79
N LEU A 436 23.08 -4.51 0.47
CA LEU A 436 23.04 -3.39 -0.48
C LEU A 436 21.69 -2.63 -0.41
N VAL A 437 20.57 -3.35 -0.35
CA VAL A 437 19.23 -2.74 -0.23
C VAL A 437 18.96 -2.23 1.19
N GLY A 438 19.47 -2.89 2.23
CA GLY A 438 19.41 -2.41 3.61
C GLY A 438 20.10 -1.05 3.78
N LYS A 439 21.26 -0.85 3.15
CA LYS A 439 21.96 0.45 3.11
C LYS A 439 21.18 1.51 2.33
N ALA A 440 20.57 1.15 1.20
CA ALA A 440 19.68 2.06 0.47
C ALA A 440 18.45 2.49 1.31
N LEU A 441 17.93 1.63 2.18
CA LEU A 441 16.84 1.97 3.11
C LEU A 441 17.28 2.91 4.24
N ALA A 442 18.52 2.79 4.73
CA ALA A 442 19.08 3.66 5.77
C ALA A 442 19.17 5.14 5.36
N LEU A 443 19.17 5.43 4.05
CA LEU A 443 19.02 6.79 3.53
C LEU A 443 17.69 7.44 3.97
N PHE A 444 16.60 6.68 3.91
CA PHE A 444 15.23 7.20 4.10
C PHE A 444 14.69 7.08 5.53
N VAL A 445 15.22 6.15 6.32
CA VAL A 445 14.69 5.76 7.62
C VAL A 445 15.81 5.69 8.65
N ASP A 446 15.55 6.17 9.87
CA ASP A 446 16.52 6.04 10.96
C ASP A 446 16.84 4.58 11.28
N THR A 447 18.11 4.31 11.59
CA THR A 447 18.63 2.95 11.77
C THR A 447 17.98 2.19 12.95
N LYS A 448 17.42 2.89 13.95
CA LYS A 448 16.69 2.23 15.06
C LYS A 448 15.32 1.76 14.60
N SER A 449 14.60 2.55 13.80
CA SER A 449 13.33 2.13 13.18
C SER A 449 13.56 1.04 12.11
N LEU A 450 14.63 1.12 11.33
CA LEU A 450 15.02 0.05 10.41
C LEU A 450 15.33 -1.25 11.17
N ALA A 451 16.04 -1.17 12.29
CA ALA A 451 16.37 -2.33 13.11
C ALA A 451 15.15 -2.95 13.81
N LYS A 452 14.24 -2.11 14.34
CA LYS A 452 12.98 -2.56 14.98
C LYS A 452 12.08 -3.30 14.00
N ASN A 453 11.96 -2.79 12.77
CA ASN A 453 11.04 -3.30 11.75
C ASN A 453 11.69 -4.27 10.75
N TYR A 454 12.88 -4.79 11.07
CA TYR A 454 13.71 -5.55 10.14
C TYR A 454 13.02 -6.78 9.55
N ASP A 455 12.21 -7.51 10.32
CA ASP A 455 11.54 -8.72 9.81
C ASP A 455 10.48 -8.38 8.75
N VAL A 456 9.73 -7.28 8.92
CA VAL A 456 8.77 -6.78 7.91
C VAL A 456 9.50 -6.30 6.65
N LEU A 457 10.62 -5.60 6.82
CA LEU A 457 11.47 -5.16 5.70
C LEU A 457 12.13 -6.34 4.98
N LYS A 458 12.52 -7.39 5.70
CA LYS A 458 13.16 -8.59 5.16
C LYS A 458 12.24 -9.29 4.18
N ASP A 459 11.01 -9.59 4.60
CA ASP A 459 10.07 -10.38 3.80
C ASP A 459 9.55 -9.61 2.57
N ARG A 460 9.48 -8.27 2.64
CA ARG A 460 9.00 -7.43 1.53
C ARG A 460 10.07 -6.95 0.57
N LEU A 461 11.20 -6.47 1.09
CA LEU A 461 12.22 -5.72 0.34
C LEU A 461 13.52 -6.51 0.21
N LEU A 462 14.09 -6.99 1.32
CA LEU A 462 15.43 -7.60 1.29
C LEU A 462 15.44 -8.97 0.58
N ALA A 463 14.39 -9.78 0.78
CA ALA A 463 14.17 -11.03 0.04
C ALA A 463 14.03 -10.81 -1.49
N LYS A 464 13.64 -9.61 -1.91
CA LYS A 464 13.54 -9.19 -3.31
C LYS A 464 14.72 -8.29 -3.74
N SER A 465 15.82 -8.29 -3.00
CA SER A 465 16.95 -7.36 -3.22
C SER A 465 17.46 -7.31 -4.66
N GLY A 466 17.40 -8.43 -5.39
CA GLY A 466 17.76 -8.50 -6.81
C GLY A 466 16.95 -7.58 -7.74
N SER A 467 15.69 -7.23 -7.42
CA SER A 467 14.89 -6.32 -8.27
C SER A 467 15.25 -4.84 -8.11
N PHE A 468 16.12 -4.50 -7.15
CA PHE A 468 16.58 -3.13 -6.88
C PHE A 468 18.03 -2.90 -7.30
N ILE A 469 18.72 -3.92 -7.80
CA ILE A 469 20.12 -3.84 -8.23
C ILE A 469 20.14 -3.84 -9.76
N ASN A 470 20.56 -2.73 -10.36
CA ASN A 470 20.68 -2.61 -11.82
C ASN A 470 21.87 -3.44 -12.32
N THR A 471 23.05 -3.23 -11.73
CA THR A 471 24.32 -3.85 -12.16
C THR A 471 25.24 -4.08 -10.98
N VAL A 472 25.81 -5.28 -10.86
CA VAL A 472 26.94 -5.53 -9.94
C VAL A 472 28.22 -5.05 -10.62
N VAL A 473 28.91 -4.09 -10.00
CA VAL A 473 30.14 -3.47 -10.52
C VAL A 473 31.37 -4.30 -10.15
N ARG A 474 31.37 -4.86 -8.93
CA ARG A 474 32.45 -5.72 -8.42
C ARG A 474 31.90 -6.68 -7.37
N GLU A 475 32.35 -7.92 -7.41
CA GLU A 475 32.13 -8.96 -6.38
C GLU A 475 33.51 -9.56 -6.08
N ASP A 476 33.97 -9.48 -4.84
CA ASP A 476 35.24 -10.09 -4.41
C ASP A 476 35.08 -11.59 -4.14
N GLU A 477 36.16 -12.36 -4.15
CA GLU A 477 36.10 -13.79 -3.82
C GLU A 477 35.67 -14.04 -2.36
N PRO A 478 34.75 -14.99 -2.10
CA PRO A 478 34.40 -15.41 -0.74
C PRO A 478 35.60 -15.93 0.06
N ARG A 479 35.78 -15.41 1.28
CA ARG A 479 36.90 -15.77 2.18
C ARG A 479 36.40 -15.99 3.59
N VAL A 480 37.00 -16.93 4.33
CA VAL A 480 36.69 -17.16 5.74
C VAL A 480 37.62 -16.29 6.60
N GLY A 481 37.04 -15.48 7.49
CA GLY A 481 37.78 -14.64 8.43
C GLY A 481 38.28 -15.40 9.67
N LYS A 482 39.13 -14.74 10.48
CA LYS A 482 39.55 -15.27 11.79
C LYS A 482 38.42 -15.22 12.84
N ASP A 483 37.31 -14.58 12.52
CA ASP A 483 36.03 -14.60 13.22
C ASP A 483 35.22 -15.89 12.97
N GLY A 484 35.65 -16.72 12.01
CA GLY A 484 34.98 -17.95 11.59
C GLY A 484 33.85 -17.76 10.58
N LEU A 485 33.57 -16.53 10.14
CA LEU A 485 32.51 -16.23 9.17
C LEU A 485 33.09 -16.15 7.75
N MET A 486 32.31 -16.59 6.76
CA MET A 486 32.62 -16.35 5.36
C MET A 486 32.08 -14.97 4.96
N HIS A 487 32.96 -14.13 4.42
CA HIS A 487 32.67 -12.77 3.99
C HIS A 487 32.90 -12.60 2.49
N MET A 488 32.11 -11.72 1.88
CA MET A 488 32.22 -11.33 0.47
C MET A 488 31.80 -9.87 0.30
N THR A 489 32.66 -9.06 -0.32
CA THR A 489 32.34 -7.66 -0.62
C THR A 489 31.69 -7.56 -1.99
N THR A 490 30.52 -6.93 -2.06
CA THR A 490 29.84 -6.62 -3.33
C THR A 490 29.67 -5.11 -3.43
N GLN A 491 29.95 -4.57 -4.62
CA GLN A 491 29.70 -3.20 -5.00
C GLN A 491 28.78 -3.18 -6.22
N ALA A 492 27.68 -2.44 -6.13
CA ALA A 492 26.64 -2.45 -7.16
C ALA A 492 25.96 -1.09 -7.33
N VAL A 493 25.37 -0.87 -8.52
CA VAL A 493 24.46 0.24 -8.78
C VAL A 493 23.07 -0.18 -8.33
N VAL A 494 22.55 0.47 -7.30
CA VAL A 494 21.25 0.22 -6.68
C VAL A 494 20.27 1.31 -7.10
N ASN A 495 19.06 0.93 -7.50
CA ASN A 495 17.98 1.85 -7.81
C ASN A 495 17.29 2.32 -6.53
N VAL A 496 17.87 3.34 -5.91
CA VAL A 496 17.43 3.93 -4.64
C VAL A 496 16.01 4.49 -4.77
N LYS A 497 15.63 5.05 -5.93
CA LYS A 497 14.26 5.52 -6.20
C LYS A 497 13.23 4.38 -6.24
N ALA A 498 13.60 3.20 -6.76
CA ALA A 498 12.73 2.02 -6.70
C ALA A 498 12.57 1.47 -5.28
N VAL A 499 13.63 1.49 -4.47
CA VAL A 499 13.58 1.16 -3.03
C VAL A 499 12.63 2.12 -2.30
N GLN A 500 12.77 3.43 -2.53
CA GLN A 500 11.89 4.46 -1.97
C GLN A 500 10.44 4.27 -2.39
N LYS A 501 10.18 4.01 -3.68
CA LYS A 501 8.83 3.74 -4.20
C LYS A 501 8.20 2.53 -3.53
N SER A 502 8.97 1.45 -3.34
CA SER A 502 8.48 0.25 -2.65
C SER A 502 8.27 0.45 -1.14
N LEU A 503 9.00 1.38 -0.52
CA LEU A 503 8.76 1.84 0.87
C LEU A 503 7.48 2.70 0.96
N ASN A 504 7.27 3.61 0.01
CA ASN A 504 6.08 4.47 -0.06
C ASN A 504 4.78 3.69 -0.36
N GLN A 505 4.90 2.53 -1.02
CA GLN A 505 3.80 1.58 -1.23
C GLN A 505 3.40 0.79 0.04
N MET A 506 4.12 0.94 1.15
CA MET A 506 3.72 0.35 2.44
C MET A 506 2.55 1.12 3.05
N SER A 507 1.72 0.41 3.83
CA SER A 507 0.50 0.98 4.40
C SER A 507 0.80 2.12 5.38
N ARG A 508 -0.19 2.99 5.65
CA ARG A 508 -0.02 4.17 6.51
C ARG A 508 0.52 3.81 7.90
N ASP A 509 0.07 2.71 8.49
CA ASP A 509 0.49 2.28 9.82
C ASP A 509 1.91 1.71 9.82
N GLU A 510 2.24 0.89 8.83
CA GLU A 510 3.61 0.40 8.61
C GLU A 510 4.58 1.58 8.41
N ARG A 511 4.16 2.60 7.63
CA ARG A 511 4.92 3.85 7.49
C ARG A 511 5.03 4.58 8.83
N VAL A 512 3.96 4.76 9.61
CA VAL A 512 4.01 5.40 10.94
C VAL A 512 4.94 4.65 11.91
N GLU A 513 5.02 3.32 11.84
CA GLU A 513 5.93 2.51 12.66
C GLU A 513 7.40 2.54 12.17
N LEU A 514 7.62 2.82 10.89
CA LEU A 514 8.93 3.03 10.28
C LEU A 514 9.46 4.48 10.39
N ILE A 515 8.59 5.47 10.62
CA ILE A 515 8.97 6.90 10.53
C ILE A 515 9.56 7.42 11.86
N ARG A 516 10.89 7.45 11.93
CA ARG A 516 11.59 8.75 11.95
C ARG A 516 12.36 8.86 10.64
N VAL A 517 11.95 9.78 9.78
CA VAL A 517 12.55 9.94 8.45
C VAL A 517 13.86 10.70 8.60
N ASN A 518 14.93 10.11 8.11
CA ASN A 518 16.12 10.86 7.71
C ASN A 518 15.78 11.53 6.37
N GLY A 519 15.54 12.84 6.42
CA GLY A 519 14.86 13.56 5.33
C GLY A 519 13.92 14.61 5.90
N ASP A 520 14.51 15.68 6.41
CA ASP A 520 13.82 16.90 6.81
C ASP A 520 14.13 17.98 5.77
N PRO A 521 13.55 17.88 4.55
CA PRO A 521 13.82 18.81 3.46
C PRO A 521 13.43 20.22 3.87
N LYS A 522 14.37 21.15 3.70
CA LYS A 522 14.14 22.58 3.84
C LYS A 522 13.42 23.07 2.61
N ILE A 523 12.26 23.66 2.79
CA ILE A 523 11.48 24.22 1.68
C ILE A 523 11.42 25.74 1.87
N SER A 524 11.91 26.50 0.88
CA SER A 524 11.67 27.94 0.81
C SER A 524 10.37 28.21 0.06
N VAL A 525 9.66 29.26 0.48
CA VAL A 525 8.34 29.62 -0.03
C VAL A 525 8.30 31.10 -0.30
N ARG A 526 7.91 31.49 -1.52
CA ARG A 526 7.69 32.89 -1.91
C ARG A 526 6.42 33.00 -2.75
N ILE A 527 5.43 33.75 -2.26
CA ILE A 527 4.15 33.95 -2.95
C ILE A 527 3.96 35.44 -3.19
N SER A 528 3.70 35.82 -4.44
CA SER A 528 3.51 37.20 -4.88
C SER A 528 2.13 37.41 -5.49
N VAL A 529 1.66 38.65 -5.46
CA VAL A 529 0.34 39.08 -5.93
C VAL A 529 0.49 40.29 -6.83
N ARG A 530 -0.33 40.37 -7.86
CA ARG A 530 -0.41 41.53 -8.76
C ARG A 530 -1.87 41.98 -8.91
N ASP A 531 -2.10 43.29 -8.80
CA ASP A 531 -3.36 43.90 -9.17
C ASP A 531 -3.49 43.92 -10.70
N VAL A 532 -4.63 43.45 -11.22
CA VAL A 532 -4.93 43.45 -12.67
C VAL A 532 -5.21 44.87 -13.17
N ASP A 533 -5.71 45.74 -12.30
CA ASP A 533 -6.11 47.11 -12.66
C ASP A 533 -4.91 48.08 -12.64
N GLN A 534 -3.71 47.61 -12.24
CA GLN A 534 -2.42 48.32 -12.31
C GLN A 534 -1.31 47.43 -12.92
N PRO A 535 -1.33 47.16 -14.24
CA PRO A 535 -0.43 46.19 -14.88
C PRO A 535 1.07 46.54 -14.78
N ASP A 536 1.40 47.83 -14.69
CA ASP A 536 2.78 48.35 -14.56
C ASP A 536 3.30 48.33 -13.10
N ALA A 537 2.45 48.00 -12.12
CA ALA A 537 2.87 47.89 -10.73
C ALA A 537 3.69 46.61 -10.49
N PRO A 538 4.79 46.68 -9.71
CA PRO A 538 5.57 45.49 -9.37
C PRO A 538 4.76 44.54 -8.48
N SER A 539 4.89 43.23 -8.73
CA SER A 539 4.23 42.20 -7.91
C SER A 539 4.73 42.24 -6.47
N GLN A 540 3.81 42.27 -5.52
CA GLN A 540 4.12 42.41 -4.09
C GLN A 540 4.09 41.03 -3.41
N PRO A 541 4.99 40.72 -2.48
CA PRO A 541 4.92 39.48 -1.71
C PRO A 541 3.66 39.45 -0.84
N SER A 542 3.12 38.25 -0.59
CA SER A 542 1.93 38.03 0.23
C SER A 542 2.28 37.24 1.49
N PRO A 543 2.57 37.91 2.62
CA PRO A 543 2.90 37.25 3.88
C PRO A 543 1.80 36.30 4.36
N VAL A 544 0.52 36.62 4.07
CA VAL A 544 -0.64 35.78 4.43
C VAL A 544 -0.60 34.43 3.71
N ALA A 545 -0.41 34.45 2.40
CA ALA A 545 -0.34 33.22 1.60
C ALA A 545 0.95 32.42 1.89
N GLU A 546 2.08 33.11 2.05
CA GLU A 546 3.35 32.46 2.43
C GLU A 546 3.26 31.78 3.80
N ASN A 547 2.72 32.44 4.82
CA ASN A 547 2.65 31.88 6.16
C ASN A 547 1.73 30.66 6.21
N LEU A 548 0.60 30.69 5.50
CA LEU A 548 -0.32 29.56 5.45
C LEU A 548 0.31 28.32 4.75
N LEU A 549 1.03 28.54 3.65
CA LEU A 549 1.80 27.49 2.98
C LEU A 549 2.97 26.98 3.84
N LYS A 550 3.67 27.87 4.57
CA LYS A 550 4.71 27.49 5.55
C LYS A 550 4.12 26.68 6.71
N GLU A 551 2.94 27.02 7.23
CA GLU A 551 2.24 26.23 8.25
C GLU A 551 1.83 24.86 7.73
N ARG A 552 1.31 24.78 6.49
CA ARG A 552 1.00 23.51 5.82
C ARG A 552 2.24 22.62 5.68
N ILE A 553 3.37 23.18 5.22
CA ILE A 553 4.63 22.45 5.08
C ILE A 553 5.17 21.99 6.45
N LYS A 554 5.11 22.83 7.48
CA LYS A 554 5.45 22.43 8.86
C LYS A 554 4.56 21.30 9.37
N SER A 555 3.29 21.26 8.99
CA SER A 555 2.36 20.17 9.36
C SER A 555 2.76 18.81 8.76
N PHE A 556 3.58 18.79 7.70
CA PHE A 556 4.17 17.57 7.14
C PHE A 556 5.40 17.06 7.91
N GLY A 557 5.89 17.85 8.88
CA GLY A 557 7.11 17.60 9.64
C GLY A 557 8.39 18.19 9.02
N PHE A 558 8.26 19.10 8.04
CA PHE A 558 9.40 19.68 7.31
C PHE A 558 9.78 21.09 7.79
N ARG A 559 11.06 21.45 7.69
CA ARG A 559 11.54 22.81 7.94
C ARG A 559 11.19 23.76 6.79
N THR A 560 10.65 24.91 7.14
CA THR A 560 10.48 26.04 6.22
C THR A 560 11.63 27.02 6.35
N TRP A 561 12.22 27.44 5.23
CA TRP A 561 13.27 28.44 5.20
C TRP A 561 12.75 29.80 4.68
N SER A 562 13.24 30.89 5.26
CA SER A 562 12.99 32.25 4.77
C SER A 562 14.24 32.73 4.04
N GLU A 563 14.18 32.78 2.70
CA GLU A 563 15.24 33.40 1.89
C GLU A 563 15.23 34.92 2.07
N GLY A 564 16.42 35.52 2.08
CA GLY A 564 16.59 36.97 2.16
C GLY A 564 16.19 37.70 0.88
N ALA A 565 16.44 39.02 0.87
CA ALA A 565 16.34 39.82 -0.34
C ALA A 565 17.33 39.31 -1.42
N PRO A 566 17.04 39.49 -2.73
CA PRO A 566 17.86 38.93 -3.80
C PRO A 566 19.34 39.39 -3.70
N GLY A 567 20.26 38.43 -3.60
CA GLY A 567 21.70 38.67 -3.59
C GLY A 567 22.43 38.56 -2.24
N ALA A 568 21.75 38.12 -1.16
CA ALA A 568 22.33 38.06 0.19
C ALA A 568 22.68 36.65 0.72
N ASP A 569 22.42 35.58 -0.04
CA ASP A 569 22.50 34.20 0.47
C ASP A 569 23.86 33.51 0.21
N ASP A 570 24.45 32.98 1.30
CA ASP A 570 25.63 32.11 1.30
C ASP A 570 25.30 30.76 0.62
N PRO A 571 26.03 30.32 -0.42
CA PRO A 571 25.72 29.10 -1.18
C PRO A 571 25.77 27.81 -0.34
N LYS A 572 26.23 27.84 0.91
CA LYS A 572 26.18 26.71 1.85
C LYS A 572 24.90 26.62 2.69
N LYS A 573 23.92 27.52 2.51
CA LYS A 573 22.68 27.61 3.32
C LYS A 573 21.39 27.71 2.50
N LEU A 574 21.35 27.11 1.32
CA LEU A 574 20.15 27.04 0.49
C LEU A 574 19.11 26.05 1.05
N ALA A 575 17.86 26.25 0.67
CA ALA A 575 16.78 25.28 0.84
C ALA A 575 16.90 24.18 -0.24
N ASP A 576 16.39 22.98 0.04
CA ASP A 576 16.43 21.85 -0.88
C ASP A 576 15.39 22.03 -2.01
N PHE A 577 14.23 22.63 -1.68
CA PHE A 577 13.20 23.03 -2.64
C PHE A 577 12.83 24.50 -2.51
N GLN A 578 12.37 25.08 -3.61
CA GLN A 578 11.72 26.38 -3.64
C GLN A 578 10.32 26.28 -4.25
N VAL A 579 9.32 26.79 -3.54
CA VAL A 579 7.95 27.00 -4.04
C VAL A 579 7.76 28.46 -4.38
N LEU A 580 7.39 28.74 -5.64
CA LEU A 580 7.06 30.08 -6.13
C LEU A 580 5.59 30.15 -6.53
N GLY A 581 4.91 31.23 -6.17
CA GLY A 581 3.54 31.50 -6.63
C GLY A 581 3.38 32.95 -7.08
N GLU A 582 2.65 33.20 -8.17
CA GLU A 582 2.13 34.52 -8.55
C GLU A 582 0.63 34.43 -8.78
N ALA A 583 -0.16 35.29 -8.12
CA ALA A 583 -1.61 35.37 -8.31
C ALA A 583 -2.01 36.77 -8.81
N LYS A 584 -2.88 36.83 -9.83
CA LYS A 584 -3.43 38.09 -10.33
C LYS A 584 -4.88 38.26 -9.87
N ILE A 585 -5.13 39.33 -9.12
CA ILE A 585 -6.43 39.62 -8.52
C ILE A 585 -6.99 40.87 -9.19
N LYS A 586 -8.26 40.82 -9.59
CA LYS A 586 -9.00 41.98 -10.11
C LYS A 586 -9.99 42.50 -9.08
N ARG A 587 -10.11 43.83 -8.97
CA ARG A 587 -11.10 44.48 -8.12
C ARG A 587 -12.36 44.79 -8.93
N LEU A 588 -13.46 44.16 -8.57
CA LEU A 588 -14.77 44.36 -9.18
C LEU A 588 -15.62 45.22 -8.25
N SER A 589 -16.02 46.42 -8.67
CA SER A 589 -16.93 47.28 -7.92
C SER A 589 -18.22 47.52 -8.71
N MET A 590 -19.36 47.41 -8.02
CA MET A 590 -20.68 47.81 -8.56
C MET A 590 -21.41 48.66 -7.53
N ARG A 591 -22.19 49.63 -7.99
CA ARG A 591 -23.11 50.40 -7.14
C ARG A 591 -24.52 49.83 -7.33
N LEU A 592 -25.13 49.36 -6.24
CA LEU A 592 -26.51 48.86 -6.25
C LEU A 592 -27.47 50.05 -6.31
N GLU A 593 -28.16 50.25 -7.44
CA GLU A 593 -29.00 51.42 -7.67
C GLU A 593 -30.11 51.58 -6.62
N ALA A 594 -30.72 50.47 -6.18
CA ALA A 594 -31.82 50.48 -5.22
C ALA A 594 -31.42 50.87 -3.78
N SER A 595 -30.13 50.80 -3.42
CA SER A 595 -29.65 51.08 -2.06
C SER A 595 -28.52 52.12 -1.99
N GLY A 596 -27.95 52.52 -3.12
CA GLY A 596 -26.79 53.41 -3.20
C GLY A 596 -25.47 52.79 -2.68
N VAL A 597 -25.47 51.53 -2.25
CA VAL A 597 -24.31 50.85 -1.67
C VAL A 597 -23.37 50.38 -2.77
N THR A 598 -22.07 50.67 -2.64
CA THR A 598 -21.03 50.13 -3.52
C THR A 598 -20.53 48.80 -2.97
N VAL A 599 -20.83 47.70 -3.65
CA VAL A 599 -20.27 46.38 -3.35
C VAL A 599 -18.95 46.24 -4.08
N THR A 600 -17.87 45.99 -3.34
CA THR A 600 -16.56 45.59 -3.89
C THR A 600 -16.39 44.08 -3.71
N LYS A 601 -15.85 43.43 -4.73
CA LYS A 601 -15.47 42.01 -4.74
C LYS A 601 -14.09 41.85 -5.36
N TYR A 602 -13.35 40.85 -4.89
CA TYR A 602 -12.04 40.50 -5.43
C TYR A 602 -12.15 39.15 -6.15
N ALA A 603 -11.58 39.02 -7.34
CA ALA A 603 -11.64 37.82 -8.16
C ALA A 603 -10.25 37.41 -8.67
N LEU A 604 -9.92 36.13 -8.58
CA LEU A 604 -8.68 35.58 -9.14
C LEU A 604 -8.84 35.43 -10.67
N THR A 605 -7.99 36.10 -11.44
CA THR A 605 -8.06 36.06 -12.92
C THR A 605 -7.04 35.13 -13.55
N SER A 606 -5.93 34.89 -12.87
CA SER A 606 -4.90 33.90 -13.25
C SER A 606 -4.00 33.64 -12.06
N TRP A 607 -3.41 32.44 -12.00
CA TRP A 607 -2.31 32.15 -11.09
C TRP A 607 -1.20 31.39 -11.83
N THR A 608 -0.03 31.34 -11.22
CA THR A 608 1.08 30.48 -11.61
C THR A 608 1.70 29.94 -10.33
N VAL A 609 1.83 28.62 -10.23
CA VAL A 609 2.47 27.93 -9.11
C VAL A 609 3.60 27.07 -9.65
N LYS A 610 4.79 27.20 -9.07
CA LYS A 610 5.98 26.41 -9.41
C LYS A 610 6.58 25.72 -8.19
N GLY A 611 7.04 24.50 -8.36
CA GLY A 611 7.99 23.83 -7.48
C GLY A 611 9.32 23.65 -8.21
N ILE A 612 10.43 23.99 -7.57
CA ILE A 612 11.79 23.91 -8.13
C ILE A 612 12.68 23.14 -7.17
N ASP A 613 13.38 22.13 -7.66
CA ASP A 613 14.49 21.48 -6.97
C ASP A 613 15.74 22.38 -7.08
N ARG A 614 16.32 22.77 -5.93
CA ARG A 614 17.46 23.70 -5.89
C ARG A 614 18.80 23.04 -6.19
N GLU A 615 18.92 21.71 -6.08
CA GLU A 615 20.15 20.97 -6.42
C GLU A 615 20.27 20.81 -7.94
N THR A 616 19.18 20.41 -8.61
CA THR A 616 19.16 20.19 -10.06
C THR A 616 18.81 21.44 -10.87
N GLY A 617 18.07 22.38 -10.28
CA GLY A 617 17.48 23.53 -10.97
C GLY A 617 16.22 23.18 -11.79
N GLU A 618 15.68 21.97 -11.64
CA GLU A 618 14.53 21.48 -12.42
C GLU A 618 13.19 22.02 -11.88
N GLU A 619 12.29 22.45 -12.78
CA GLU A 619 10.91 22.82 -12.45
C GLU A 619 10.05 21.55 -12.27
N ILE A 620 10.20 20.91 -11.10
CA ILE A 620 9.50 19.66 -10.72
C ILE A 620 7.96 19.78 -10.63
N TYR A 621 7.41 21.00 -10.61
CA TYR A 621 5.97 21.23 -10.68
C TYR A 621 5.66 22.59 -11.33
N TYR A 622 4.64 22.62 -12.19
CA TYR A 622 4.13 23.85 -12.82
C TYR A 622 2.61 23.75 -13.03
N ASN A 623 1.85 24.72 -12.50
CA ASN A 623 0.41 24.82 -12.68
C ASN A 623 -0.03 26.27 -12.89
N THR A 624 -0.88 26.47 -13.90
CA THR A 624 -1.54 27.75 -14.23
C THR A 624 -3.06 27.63 -14.40
N ALA A 625 -3.61 26.42 -14.28
CA ALA A 625 -5.03 26.16 -14.44
C ALA A 625 -5.80 26.70 -13.22
N LEU A 626 -6.73 27.63 -13.45
CA LEU A 626 -7.54 28.21 -12.38
C LEU A 626 -8.35 27.11 -11.65
N PRO A 627 -8.36 27.08 -10.29
CA PRO A 627 -9.12 26.07 -9.57
C PRO A 627 -10.63 26.23 -9.79
N LYS A 628 -11.33 25.12 -10.00
CA LYS A 628 -12.80 25.13 -10.18
C LYS A 628 -13.48 25.52 -8.87
N GLY A 629 -14.53 26.34 -8.96
CA GLY A 629 -15.30 26.80 -7.79
C GLY A 629 -14.70 27.99 -7.04
N VAL A 630 -13.64 28.63 -7.56
CA VAL A 630 -13.10 29.87 -7.00
C VAL A 630 -14.06 31.03 -7.32
N GLY A 631 -14.85 31.42 -6.32
CA GLY A 631 -15.75 32.56 -6.38
C GLY A 631 -15.05 33.92 -6.16
N SER A 632 -15.82 34.94 -5.80
CA SER A 632 -15.30 36.28 -5.48
C SER A 632 -15.45 36.64 -4.00
N TRP A 633 -14.38 37.15 -3.41
CA TRP A 633 -14.27 37.43 -1.96
C TRP A 633 -14.70 38.85 -1.62
N ALA A 634 -15.11 39.08 -0.36
CA ALA A 634 -15.55 40.39 0.10
C ALA A 634 -14.38 41.34 0.40
N SER A 635 -13.22 40.79 0.76
CA SER A 635 -11.97 41.54 0.97
C SER A 635 -10.79 40.94 0.21
N GLU A 636 -9.75 41.74 0.04
CA GLU A 636 -8.47 41.30 -0.53
C GLU A 636 -7.80 40.25 0.38
N GLU A 637 -7.84 40.45 1.70
CA GLU A 637 -7.23 39.54 2.67
C GLU A 637 -7.91 38.15 2.66
N GLU A 638 -9.24 38.08 2.51
CA GLU A 638 -9.96 36.83 2.28
C GLU A 638 -9.51 36.14 0.99
N ALA A 639 -9.34 36.90 -0.09
CA ALA A 639 -8.85 36.38 -1.36
C ALA A 639 -7.44 35.78 -1.20
N LEU A 640 -6.52 36.52 -0.57
CA LEU A 640 -5.15 36.08 -0.33
C LEU A 640 -5.08 34.82 0.54
N ARG A 641 -5.91 34.74 1.58
CA ARG A 641 -6.01 33.55 2.44
C ARG A 641 -6.54 32.34 1.67
N ALA A 642 -7.59 32.51 0.87
CA ALA A 642 -8.17 31.44 0.06
C ALA A 642 -7.25 30.98 -1.09
N ILE A 643 -6.56 31.91 -1.75
CA ILE A 643 -5.55 31.62 -2.77
C ILE A 643 -4.37 30.86 -2.13
N GLY A 644 -3.85 31.35 -1.00
CA GLY A 644 -2.79 30.66 -0.25
C GLY A 644 -3.17 29.24 0.16
N ALA A 645 -4.42 29.04 0.60
CA ALA A 645 -4.94 27.70 0.90
C ALA A 645 -4.97 26.80 -0.34
N LYS A 646 -5.42 27.32 -1.49
CA LYS A 646 -5.45 26.57 -2.75
C LYS A 646 -4.06 26.24 -3.28
N ILE A 647 -3.09 27.14 -3.17
CA ILE A 647 -1.69 26.84 -3.50
C ILE A 647 -1.15 25.76 -2.55
N ALA A 648 -1.53 25.79 -1.28
CA ALA A 648 -1.14 24.79 -0.29
C ALA A 648 -1.85 23.43 -0.42
N ASP A 649 -2.95 23.34 -1.16
CA ASP A 649 -3.61 22.08 -1.54
C ASP A 649 -2.83 21.36 -2.67
N GLU A 650 -2.09 22.09 -3.52
CA GLU A 650 -1.31 21.52 -4.63
C GLU A 650 -0.05 20.76 -4.17
N PHE A 651 0.43 21.03 -2.95
CA PHE A 651 1.66 20.43 -2.41
C PHE A 651 1.37 19.47 -1.24
N SER A 652 1.82 18.22 -1.36
CA SER A 652 1.69 17.18 -0.35
C SER A 652 3.03 16.78 0.27
N ARG A 653 2.99 16.05 1.39
CA ARG A 653 4.19 15.44 2.00
C ARG A 653 4.85 14.47 1.03
N GLU A 654 4.04 13.64 0.37
CA GLU A 654 4.46 12.70 -0.66
C GLU A 654 5.15 13.40 -1.84
N PHE A 655 4.63 14.51 -2.34
CA PHE A 655 5.21 15.28 -3.45
C PHE A 655 6.67 15.68 -3.17
N PHE A 656 6.95 16.27 -2.01
CA PHE A 656 8.32 16.68 -1.66
C PHE A 656 9.24 15.48 -1.45
N LEU A 657 8.73 14.35 -0.94
CA LEU A 657 9.55 13.14 -0.76
C LEU A 657 9.88 12.45 -2.09
N GLU A 658 8.95 12.44 -3.07
CA GLU A 658 9.18 11.84 -4.39
C GLU A 658 10.25 12.56 -5.23
N HIS A 659 10.46 13.84 -4.94
CA HIS A 659 11.46 14.70 -5.58
C HIS A 659 12.70 14.95 -4.69
N ALA A 660 12.74 14.41 -3.47
CA ALA A 660 13.86 14.61 -2.57
C ALA A 660 15.04 13.73 -2.96
N ASN A 661 16.14 14.35 -3.37
CA ASN A 661 17.43 13.67 -3.51
C ASN A 661 17.99 13.32 -2.13
N VAL A 662 17.54 12.20 -1.59
CA VAL A 662 18.09 11.64 -0.34
C VAL A 662 19.46 11.04 -0.63
N THR A 663 20.46 11.92 -0.72
CA THR A 663 21.86 11.55 -0.88
C THR A 663 22.51 11.35 0.48
N GLY A 664 23.36 10.32 0.60
CA GLY A 664 24.19 10.17 1.79
C GLY A 664 25.20 11.31 1.88
N GLN A 665 25.40 11.84 3.08
CA GLN A 665 26.34 12.92 3.36
C GLN A 665 27.78 12.45 3.15
N LYS A 666 28.55 13.19 2.35
CA LYS A 666 29.98 12.92 2.13
C LYS A 666 30.77 13.34 3.37
N VAL A 667 31.67 12.47 3.81
CA VAL A 667 32.54 12.69 4.97
C VAL A 667 33.94 12.21 4.63
N THR A 668 34.95 13.07 4.81
CA THR A 668 36.36 12.69 4.73
C THR A 668 36.79 12.21 6.13
N LEU A 669 36.88 10.90 6.34
CA LEU A 669 37.33 10.31 7.61
C LEU A 669 38.85 10.19 7.65
N ILE A 670 39.50 10.76 8.66
CA ILE A 670 40.94 10.65 8.90
C ILE A 670 41.15 9.73 10.11
N VAL A 671 41.92 8.64 9.97
CA VAL A 671 42.15 7.67 11.05
C VAL A 671 43.55 7.82 11.62
N GLN A 672 43.66 8.12 12.91
CA GLN A 672 44.91 8.36 13.62
C GLN A 672 45.18 7.28 14.68
N GLY A 673 46.46 6.99 14.93
CA GLY A 673 46.89 6.10 16.01
C GLY A 673 46.90 4.59 15.70
N MET A 674 46.57 4.18 14.47
CA MET A 674 46.61 2.76 14.07
C MET A 674 48.04 2.18 14.15
N PRO A 675 48.22 0.95 14.66
CA PRO A 675 49.55 0.41 14.95
C PRO A 675 50.31 -0.06 13.70
N ASP A 676 49.62 -0.59 12.69
CA ASP A 676 50.21 -1.11 11.46
C ASP A 676 49.21 -1.08 10.28
N ARG A 677 49.72 -1.36 9.07
CA ARG A 677 48.90 -1.38 7.84
C ARG A 677 47.88 -2.52 7.78
N ALA A 678 48.12 -3.64 8.44
CA ALA A 678 47.17 -4.76 8.44
C ALA A 678 45.92 -4.36 9.25
N ALA A 679 46.10 -3.74 10.42
CA ALA A 679 45.04 -3.15 11.23
C ALA A 679 44.20 -2.13 10.44
N GLU A 680 44.84 -1.29 9.63
CA GLU A 680 44.15 -0.37 8.71
C GLU A 680 43.36 -1.09 7.60
N ASP A 681 43.92 -2.13 6.98
CA ASP A 681 43.23 -2.89 5.93
C ASP A 681 42.03 -3.69 6.47
N ILE A 682 42.09 -4.11 7.74
CA ILE A 682 40.95 -4.69 8.46
C ILE A 682 39.89 -3.60 8.69
N LEU A 683 40.27 -2.44 9.21
CA LEU A 683 39.37 -1.31 9.43
C LEU A 683 38.67 -0.87 8.13
N ALA A 684 39.37 -0.88 6.99
CA ALA A 684 38.77 -0.60 5.68
C ALA A 684 37.63 -1.56 5.34
N ARG A 685 37.76 -2.86 5.66
CA ARG A 685 36.68 -3.86 5.47
C ARG A 685 35.53 -3.65 6.47
N GLU A 686 35.86 -3.33 7.72
CA GLU A 686 34.85 -3.00 8.73
C GLU A 686 33.98 -1.82 8.28
N LEU A 687 34.60 -0.72 7.82
CA LEU A 687 33.89 0.47 7.32
C LEU A 687 32.90 0.14 6.19
N VAL A 688 33.27 -0.75 5.26
CA VAL A 688 32.36 -1.23 4.19
C VAL A 688 31.26 -2.16 4.73
N GLY A 689 31.46 -2.81 5.89
CA GLY A 689 30.46 -3.63 6.56
C GLY A 689 29.38 -2.86 7.33
N LEU A 690 29.60 -1.58 7.64
CA LEU A 690 28.69 -0.78 8.49
C LEU A 690 27.37 -0.42 7.79
N PRO A 691 26.22 -0.45 8.49
CA PRO A 691 24.90 -0.26 7.88
C PRO A 691 24.62 1.19 7.46
N GLU A 692 25.15 2.18 8.17
CA GLU A 692 24.99 3.60 7.83
C GLU A 692 26.02 4.09 6.80
N VAL A 693 27.06 3.31 6.48
CA VAL A 693 28.10 3.69 5.50
C VAL A 693 27.76 3.12 4.13
N ILE A 694 27.24 3.95 3.23
CA ILE A 694 26.81 3.58 1.87
C ILE A 694 28.00 3.16 1.00
N THR A 695 29.07 3.96 1.03
CA THR A 695 30.36 3.63 0.42
C THR A 695 31.49 4.08 1.33
N ALA A 696 32.60 3.34 1.29
CA ALA A 696 33.86 3.71 1.91
C ALA A 696 35.00 3.41 0.92
N SER A 697 35.79 4.42 0.58
CA SER A 697 36.91 4.31 -0.35
C SER A 697 38.18 4.88 0.28
N PRO A 698 39.28 4.12 0.42
CA PRO A 698 40.54 4.65 0.93
C PRO A 698 41.19 5.59 -0.10
N ARG A 699 41.65 6.76 0.36
CA ARG A 699 42.47 7.69 -0.43
C ARG A 699 43.94 7.23 -0.33
N ALA A 700 44.47 6.69 -1.43
CA ALA A 700 45.84 6.19 -1.48
C ALA A 700 46.86 7.30 -1.84
N PRO A 701 48.06 7.33 -1.24
CA PRO A 701 48.45 6.86 0.09
C PRO A 701 48.79 8.04 1.01
N ALA A 702 48.07 8.18 2.13
CA ALA A 702 48.39 9.15 3.19
C ALA A 702 48.58 8.44 4.53
N SER A 703 49.45 9.01 5.39
CA SER A 703 49.57 8.67 6.81
C SER A 703 49.41 9.98 7.59
N PRO A 704 48.36 10.17 8.42
CA PRO A 704 47.26 9.23 8.72
C PRO A 704 46.42 8.85 7.49
N ARG A 705 45.78 7.68 7.55
CA ARG A 705 45.01 7.12 6.43
C ARG A 705 43.65 7.79 6.33
N ILE A 706 43.29 8.16 5.10
CA ILE A 706 42.10 8.95 4.78
C ILE A 706 41.10 8.06 4.02
N TYR A 707 39.82 8.17 4.37
CA TYR A 707 38.72 7.48 3.69
C TYR A 707 37.67 8.49 3.24
N ASP A 708 37.25 8.37 1.98
CA ASP A 708 36.07 9.02 1.46
C ASP A 708 34.86 8.14 1.79
N LEU A 709 34.04 8.63 2.73
CA LEU A 709 32.80 7.97 3.14
C LEU A 709 31.59 8.68 2.54
N GLN A 710 30.56 7.90 2.22
CA GLN A 710 29.21 8.40 2.06
C GLN A 710 28.34 7.78 3.15
N VAL A 711 27.80 8.60 4.05
CA VAL A 711 27.09 8.15 5.27
C VAL A 711 25.61 8.51 5.16
N ALA A 712 24.73 7.60 5.56
CA ALA A 712 23.29 7.81 5.59
C ALA A 712 22.88 8.71 6.75
N GLY A 713 21.82 9.49 6.55
CA GLY A 713 21.31 10.44 7.54
C GLY A 713 21.78 11.88 7.34
N SER A 714 21.26 12.77 8.17
CA SER A 714 21.46 14.22 8.09
C SER A 714 21.88 14.79 9.45
N GLY A 715 23.02 15.48 9.52
CA GLY A 715 23.49 16.07 10.78
C GLY A 715 24.85 16.75 10.66
N ALA A 716 25.47 17.01 11.82
CA ALA A 716 26.89 17.35 11.83
C ALA A 716 27.71 16.09 11.48
N PRO A 717 28.73 16.18 10.61
CA PRO A 717 29.58 15.04 10.26
C PRO A 717 30.18 14.31 11.46
N GLY A 718 30.51 15.03 12.54
CA GLY A 718 30.99 14.43 13.79
C GLY A 718 29.97 13.50 14.45
N ASP A 719 28.70 13.90 14.50
CA ASP A 719 27.62 13.09 15.08
C ASP A 719 27.33 11.85 14.23
N LEU A 720 27.33 12.01 12.90
CA LEU A 720 27.15 10.90 11.96
C LEU A 720 28.30 9.89 12.06
N VAL A 721 29.56 10.33 12.16
CA VAL A 721 30.70 9.41 12.38
C VAL A 721 30.62 8.77 13.77
N ALA A 722 30.16 9.49 14.79
CA ALA A 722 29.97 8.92 16.12
C ALA A 722 28.91 7.80 16.15
N SER A 723 27.77 7.96 15.47
CA SER A 723 26.75 6.91 15.37
C SER A 723 27.14 5.79 14.42
N ALA A 724 27.53 6.13 13.19
CA ALA A 724 27.71 5.18 12.09
C ALA A 724 28.96 4.33 12.25
N VAL A 725 30.04 4.94 12.78
CA VAL A 725 31.39 4.36 12.77
C VAL A 725 31.89 4.05 14.18
N LEU A 726 31.92 5.03 15.09
CA LEU A 726 32.52 4.82 16.41
C LEU A 726 31.73 3.83 17.27
N GLY A 727 30.39 3.91 17.28
CA GLY A 727 29.53 3.00 18.03
C GLY A 727 29.78 1.52 17.70
N PRO A 728 29.58 1.08 16.44
CA PRO A 728 29.80 -0.32 16.04
C PRO A 728 31.24 -0.81 16.21
N LEU A 729 32.25 0.02 15.90
CA LEU A 729 33.67 -0.36 16.05
C LEU A 729 34.06 -0.56 17.52
N ASN A 730 33.60 0.32 18.42
CA ASN A 730 33.85 0.18 19.86
C ASN A 730 33.06 -1.00 20.45
N GLY A 731 31.86 -1.28 19.95
CA GLY A 731 31.10 -2.49 20.26
C GLY A 731 31.89 -3.76 19.92
N LYS A 732 32.45 -3.85 18.70
CA LYS A 732 33.30 -4.97 18.28
C LYS A 732 34.53 -5.18 19.19
N LEU A 733 35.13 -4.09 19.67
CA LEU A 733 36.27 -4.13 20.58
C LEU A 733 35.90 -4.42 22.05
N GLY A 734 34.63 -4.26 22.41
CA GLY A 734 34.10 -4.43 23.78
C GLY A 734 34.44 -3.26 24.72
N GLN A 735 34.99 -2.16 24.19
CA GLN A 735 35.35 -0.95 24.95
C GLN A 735 35.54 0.25 24.02
N ALA A 736 35.48 1.47 24.56
CA ALA A 736 35.65 2.71 23.81
C ALA A 736 37.13 2.95 23.45
N CYS A 737 37.56 2.41 22.32
CA CYS A 737 38.92 2.54 21.79
C CYS A 737 39.09 3.65 20.77
N PHE A 738 38.10 3.86 19.90
CA PHE A 738 38.08 4.97 18.95
C PHE A 738 37.27 6.13 19.53
N SER A 739 37.85 7.33 19.52
CA SER A 739 37.20 8.57 19.92
C SER A 739 37.20 9.60 18.79
N LEU A 740 36.28 10.57 18.87
CA LEU A 740 36.19 11.67 17.91
C LEU A 740 37.35 12.65 18.15
N GLY A 741 38.08 12.97 17.08
CA GLY A 741 39.12 14.00 17.07
C GLY A 741 38.59 15.34 16.59
N SER A 742 39.34 16.02 15.73
CA SER A 742 38.91 17.26 15.09
C SER A 742 37.76 17.05 14.10
N VAL A 743 36.82 17.98 14.08
CA VAL A 743 35.75 18.09 13.07
C VAL A 743 35.87 19.46 12.39
N SER A 744 35.98 19.50 11.06
CA SER A 744 36.08 20.73 10.30
C SER A 744 35.41 20.56 8.93
N GLY A 745 34.25 21.19 8.75
CA GLY A 745 33.43 20.98 7.56
C GLY A 745 32.99 19.52 7.45
N ASP A 746 33.30 18.88 6.32
CA ASP A 746 33.09 17.47 6.03
C ASP A 746 34.25 16.56 6.49
N GLN A 747 35.33 17.13 7.03
CA GLN A 747 36.47 16.36 7.54
C GLN A 747 36.25 16.00 9.01
N VAL A 748 36.39 14.71 9.33
CA VAL A 748 36.29 14.17 10.69
C VAL A 748 37.52 13.31 10.97
N SER A 749 38.27 13.64 12.01
CA SER A 749 39.33 12.78 12.52
C SER A 749 38.77 11.82 13.57
N ILE A 750 39.24 10.58 13.58
CA ILE A 750 39.06 9.63 14.68
C ILE A 750 40.41 9.15 15.19
N VAL A 751 40.54 8.98 16.49
CA VAL A 751 41.80 8.63 17.16
C VAL A 751 41.62 7.32 17.91
N LEU A 752 42.53 6.37 17.67
CA LEU A 752 42.68 5.18 18.51
C LEU A 752 43.40 5.54 19.82
N ASP A 753 42.75 5.29 20.95
CA ASP A 753 43.32 5.47 22.29
C ASP A 753 44.54 4.56 22.49
N SER A 754 45.64 5.10 23.02
CA SER A 754 46.89 4.36 23.24
C SER A 754 46.73 3.19 24.21
N ARG A 755 45.72 3.22 25.10
CA ARG A 755 45.36 2.09 25.99
C ARG A 755 44.75 0.91 25.23
N CYS A 756 44.25 1.14 24.02
CA CYS A 756 43.75 0.10 23.12
C CYS A 756 44.78 -0.37 22.08
N ALA A 757 46.00 0.19 22.07
CA ALA A 757 47.07 -0.27 21.19
C ALA A 757 47.70 -1.62 21.62
N ASP A 758 47.21 -2.23 22.70
CA ASP A 758 47.54 -3.61 23.09
C ASP A 758 47.17 -4.59 21.95
N PRO A 759 48.12 -5.42 21.46
CA PRO A 759 47.84 -6.46 20.46
C PRO A 759 46.65 -7.37 20.80
N ALA A 760 46.40 -7.65 22.09
CA ALA A 760 45.26 -8.45 22.52
C ALA A 760 43.91 -7.74 22.29
N VAL A 761 43.88 -6.41 22.34
CA VAL A 761 42.69 -5.61 22.00
C VAL A 761 42.54 -5.48 20.49
N ILE A 762 43.63 -5.14 19.77
CA ILE A 762 43.61 -4.96 18.32
C ILE A 762 43.27 -6.25 17.57
N SER A 763 43.72 -7.42 18.06
CA SER A 763 43.36 -8.72 17.47
C SER A 763 41.84 -9.00 17.46
N ARG A 764 41.04 -8.31 18.30
CA ARG A 764 39.57 -8.39 18.25
C ARG A 764 39.00 -7.81 16.95
N LEU A 765 39.70 -6.89 16.28
CA LEU A 765 39.31 -6.42 14.94
C LEU A 765 39.27 -7.56 13.91
N GLU A 766 40.05 -8.63 14.08
CA GLU A 766 40.01 -9.82 13.21
C GLU A 766 39.21 -10.99 13.77
N THR A 767 39.17 -11.16 15.09
CA THR A 767 38.71 -12.40 15.76
C THR A 767 37.33 -12.32 16.40
N ASN A 768 36.78 -11.11 16.55
CA ASN A 768 35.36 -10.91 16.83
C ASN A 768 34.57 -10.74 15.53
N PRO A 769 33.26 -11.05 15.53
CA PRO A 769 32.38 -10.81 14.39
C PRO A 769 32.49 -9.39 13.82
N PRO A 770 32.13 -9.14 12.55
CA PRO A 770 32.18 -7.82 11.94
C PRO A 770 31.34 -6.78 12.69
N ALA A 771 31.83 -5.54 12.77
CA ALA A 771 31.22 -4.42 13.47
C ALA A 771 29.79 -4.15 12.98
N GLY A 772 29.51 -4.36 11.69
CA GLY A 772 28.17 -4.28 11.11
C GLY A 772 27.14 -5.29 11.64
N LEU A 773 27.53 -6.25 12.49
CA LEU A 773 26.62 -7.11 13.26
C LEU A 773 26.37 -6.59 14.70
N TYR A 774 27.25 -5.74 15.24
CA TYR A 774 27.06 -5.09 16.53
C TYR A 774 26.06 -3.93 16.38
N GLY A 775 24.85 -4.10 16.93
CA GLY A 775 23.71 -3.23 16.67
C GLY A 775 22.82 -3.67 15.49
N ALA A 776 23.14 -4.78 14.81
CA ALA A 776 22.24 -5.38 13.85
C ALA A 776 21.04 -6.07 14.54
N PRO A 777 19.89 -6.20 13.85
CA PRO A 777 18.71 -6.89 14.39
C PRO A 777 19.00 -8.33 14.80
N ALA A 778 18.42 -8.76 15.92
CA ALA A 778 18.64 -10.10 16.46
C ALA A 778 18.25 -11.22 15.48
N SER A 779 17.27 -10.99 14.60
CA SER A 779 16.90 -11.93 13.53
C SER A 779 17.95 -12.01 12.42
N ARG A 780 18.63 -10.90 12.07
CA ARG A 780 19.80 -10.90 11.16
C ARG A 780 20.99 -11.61 11.80
N GLN A 781 21.31 -11.31 13.07
CA GLN A 781 22.40 -11.97 13.79
C GLN A 781 22.20 -13.50 13.79
N LYS A 782 21.00 -13.98 14.11
CA LYS A 782 20.63 -15.42 14.10
C LYS A 782 20.49 -16.02 12.70
N SER A 783 20.29 -15.21 11.64
CA SER A 783 20.27 -15.73 10.27
C SER A 783 21.67 -15.96 9.74
N VAL A 784 22.59 -15.03 10.02
CA VAL A 784 24.00 -15.06 9.58
C VAL A 784 24.85 -15.99 10.43
N VAL A 785 24.73 -15.92 11.76
CA VAL A 785 25.56 -16.67 12.72
C VAL A 785 24.79 -17.84 13.31
N LYS A 786 25.35 -19.06 13.22
CA LYS A 786 24.76 -20.30 13.74
C LYS A 786 25.54 -20.86 14.92
N ASN A 787 26.85 -20.68 14.94
CA ASN A 787 27.72 -21.09 16.03
C ASN A 787 27.34 -20.34 17.34
N PRO A 788 26.95 -21.05 18.41
CA PRO A 788 26.55 -20.42 19.67
C PRO A 788 27.65 -19.57 20.33
N GLU A 789 28.93 -19.97 20.21
CA GLU A 789 30.05 -19.20 20.78
C GLU A 789 30.26 -17.88 20.02
N THR A 790 30.13 -17.89 18.70
CA THR A 790 30.19 -16.67 17.87
C THR A 790 28.99 -15.77 18.13
N LEU A 791 27.79 -16.33 18.32
CA LEU A 791 26.58 -15.57 18.66
C LEU A 791 26.69 -14.95 20.07
N LYS A 792 27.28 -15.65 21.04
CA LYS A 792 27.51 -15.14 22.40
C LYS A 792 28.39 -13.89 22.40
N LYS A 793 29.38 -13.78 21.51
CA LYS A 793 30.22 -12.57 21.33
C LYS A 793 29.46 -11.34 20.83
N LEU A 794 28.26 -11.50 20.25
CA LEU A 794 27.38 -10.41 19.79
C LEU A 794 26.40 -9.92 20.88
N MET A 795 26.34 -10.59 22.03
CA MET A 795 25.44 -10.28 23.14
C MET A 795 26.17 -9.65 24.34
N ILE A 796 27.39 -9.14 24.12
CA ILE A 796 28.29 -8.52 25.13
C ILE A 796 28.21 -7.00 24.98
#